data_AF-A0A9D7IN04-F1
#
_entry.id   AF-A0A9D7IN04-F1
#
_cell.length_a   1.000
_cell.length_b   1.000
_cell.length_c   1.000
_cell.angle_alpha   90.00
_cell.angle_beta   90.00
_cell.angle_gamma   90.00
#
_symmetry.space_group_name_H-M   'P 1'
#
loop_
_entity.id
_entity.type
_entity.pdbx_description
1 polymer ?
#
loop_
_entity_poly.entity_id
_entity_poly.type
_entity_poly.pdbx_seq_one_letter_code
_entity_poly.pdbx_strand_id
1 'polypeptide(L)'
;MSESPDTSLDDLLNRDFAGKVVRKDLTKMIKEGANVPVYVLEYLLGMYCASNDDEVIREGMENVKRILAENYVRPDEAEKVKSKIRELGAYRVIDKVTVKLNEKRDVYEALLSNLGVKGVEISSATVKRYEKLLAGGIWCIVSMSYYYEENQKGSPFGISELKPIQMPNTDLEEFFQGRRAFDEDQWMDALIRSTGMEPTVLEPRVKWHLLARMIPLVENNYNFCELGPRGTGKSHIYKEISPNSILVSGGQTTVANLFYNMGSRKVGLVGLWDVVAFDEVAGISFKDADGIQIMKDYMASGSFSRGRDAISANASMVFIGNINQSVETLVRTSHLLAPFPDVMIDTAFFDRFHAYVPGWEIPKMRPEFFTDQFGLIVDYLAECLRELRKQSFADAIDKYYKLGNNLNQRDTIAVRRTVSGLLKLLYPHGEYTKDAVKRCLEYALEVRRRVKEQLKKIGGMEFYDVHFSYIDNETREEHFVSVPEQGGGGLIPDSQMKPGTMHTVAQGKSGMLGLYRLETQVVSGNGKLTLSGVGSAQGGKEPIKIAFDYFKANVSRISGSAKPGDHDIHLHIVELNNTGPSETMTLAGFVAFCSGLLGKAVQNQMVVLGDMSLGGSIVPVESLAQTLQVAFDSGAKRILIPMSSVGDIPSVPGELFAKFQTSFYSDPVDAVFKALGVD
;
A
#
# COMPACT_ATOMS: atom_id res chain seq x y z
N MET A 1 -25.47 -29.78 21.35
CA MET A 1 -25.74 -28.35 21.04
C MET A 1 -26.21 -28.32 19.60
N SER A 2 -27.42 -27.82 19.38
CA SER A 2 -28.02 -27.70 18.06
C SER A 2 -27.19 -26.75 17.19
N GLU A 3 -26.71 -27.25 16.04
CA GLU A 3 -26.22 -26.40 14.95
C GLU A 3 -27.35 -25.43 14.58
N SER A 4 -27.13 -24.14 14.82
CA SER A 4 -27.98 -23.09 14.27
C SER A 4 -27.90 -23.16 12.73
N PRO A 5 -29.02 -23.03 12.01
CA PRO A 5 -28.97 -23.00 10.55
C PRO A 5 -28.06 -21.86 10.11
N ASP A 6 -27.13 -22.16 9.20
CA ASP A 6 -26.18 -21.23 8.62
C ASP A 6 -26.95 -20.05 8.02
N THR A 7 -27.05 -18.96 8.78
CA THR A 7 -27.92 -17.82 8.46
C THR A 7 -27.20 -17.03 7.38
N SER A 8 -27.86 -16.80 6.23
CA SER A 8 -27.19 -16.14 5.11
C SER A 8 -26.76 -14.72 5.48
N LEU A 9 -25.70 -14.21 4.85
CA LEU A 9 -25.22 -12.85 5.12
C LEU A 9 -26.30 -11.79 4.85
N ASP A 10 -27.16 -12.03 3.86
CA ASP A 10 -28.27 -11.14 3.53
C ASP A 10 -29.35 -11.15 4.63
N ASP A 11 -29.63 -12.29 5.25
CA ASP A 11 -30.56 -12.38 6.39
C ASP A 11 -30.01 -11.64 7.62
N LEU A 12 -28.71 -11.79 7.92
CA LEU A 12 -28.05 -11.06 8.99
C LEU A 12 -28.11 -9.55 8.76
N LEU A 13 -27.78 -9.09 7.54
CA LEU A 13 -27.83 -7.68 7.17
C LEU A 13 -29.25 -7.10 7.28
N ASN A 14 -30.26 -7.81 6.74
CA ASN A 14 -31.64 -7.32 6.80
C ASN A 14 -32.23 -7.34 8.22
N ARG A 15 -31.82 -8.28 9.07
CA ARG A 15 -32.28 -8.37 10.46
C ARG A 15 -31.64 -7.31 11.35
N ASP A 16 -30.31 -7.21 11.32
CA ASP A 16 -29.54 -6.41 12.29
C ASP A 16 -29.28 -4.97 11.80
N PHE A 17 -29.48 -4.70 10.51
CA PHE A 17 -29.35 -3.37 9.89
C PHE A 17 -30.58 -2.98 9.06
N ALA A 18 -31.78 -3.34 9.54
CA ALA A 18 -33.04 -3.01 8.88
C ALA A 18 -33.14 -1.50 8.56
N GLY A 19 -33.50 -1.16 7.31
CA GLY A 19 -33.57 0.22 6.82
C GLY A 19 -32.22 0.90 6.57
N LYS A 20 -31.10 0.19 6.78
CA LYS A 20 -29.72 0.69 6.56
C LYS A 20 -28.94 -0.14 5.55
N VAL A 21 -29.62 -1.07 4.88
CA VAL A 21 -29.07 -1.95 3.85
C VAL A 21 -29.82 -1.73 2.55
N VAL A 22 -29.14 -2.02 1.44
CA VAL A 22 -29.70 -1.91 0.09
C VAL A 22 -29.08 -2.99 -0.79
N ARG A 23 -29.88 -3.56 -1.70
CA ARG A 23 -29.36 -4.45 -2.74
C ARG A 23 -28.53 -3.65 -3.75
N LYS A 24 -27.29 -4.09 -3.97
CA LYS A 24 -26.30 -3.32 -4.76
C LYS A 24 -26.52 -3.41 -6.28
N ASP A 25 -27.26 -4.41 -6.76
CA ASP A 25 -27.70 -4.50 -8.17
C ASP A 25 -28.62 -3.33 -8.58
N LEU A 26 -29.54 -2.94 -7.69
CA LEU A 26 -30.50 -1.86 -7.93
C LEU A 26 -29.78 -0.53 -8.24
N THR A 27 -28.70 -0.25 -7.51
CA THR A 27 -27.87 0.93 -7.72
C THR A 27 -27.25 0.92 -9.12
N LYS A 28 -26.76 -0.22 -9.60
CA LYS A 28 -26.17 -0.36 -10.94
C LYS A 28 -27.23 -0.08 -12.02
N MET A 29 -28.42 -0.67 -11.88
CA MET A 29 -29.52 -0.51 -12.83
C MET A 29 -29.99 0.94 -12.98
N ILE A 30 -29.90 1.75 -11.91
CA ILE A 30 -30.30 3.17 -11.97
C ILE A 30 -29.17 4.06 -12.50
N LYS A 31 -27.90 3.74 -12.16
CA LYS A 31 -26.74 4.55 -12.54
C LYS A 31 -26.57 4.68 -14.06
N GLU A 32 -27.03 3.70 -14.84
CA GLU A 32 -27.04 3.77 -16.31
C GLU A 32 -27.92 4.91 -16.86
N GLY A 33 -28.94 5.35 -16.10
CA GLY A 33 -29.89 6.40 -16.52
C GLY A 33 -29.61 7.81 -15.99
N ALA A 34 -28.76 7.97 -14.97
CA ALA A 34 -28.49 9.26 -14.32
C ALA A 34 -27.05 9.35 -13.79
N ASN A 35 -26.33 10.42 -14.15
CA ASN A 35 -24.98 10.70 -13.65
C ASN A 35 -25.01 11.32 -12.23
N VAL A 36 -25.44 10.51 -11.27
CA VAL A 36 -25.62 10.88 -9.86
C VAL A 36 -24.68 10.00 -9.01
N PRO A 37 -24.05 10.52 -7.93
CA PRO A 37 -23.20 9.71 -7.07
C PRO A 37 -23.92 8.51 -6.44
N VAL A 38 -23.18 7.41 -6.22
CA VAL A 38 -23.74 6.16 -5.66
C VAL A 38 -24.49 6.40 -4.34
N TYR A 39 -23.92 7.18 -3.41
CA TYR A 39 -24.56 7.45 -2.12
C TYR A 39 -25.92 8.17 -2.25
N VAL A 40 -26.12 8.99 -3.28
CA VAL A 40 -27.41 9.64 -3.52
C VAL A 40 -28.44 8.63 -4.02
N LEU A 41 -28.02 7.72 -4.91
CA LEU A 41 -28.88 6.65 -5.42
C LEU A 41 -29.28 5.70 -4.29
N GLU A 42 -28.31 5.27 -3.47
CA GLU A 42 -28.56 4.37 -2.34
C GLU A 42 -29.43 5.02 -1.26
N TYR A 43 -29.34 6.32 -1.04
CA TYR A 43 -30.27 7.02 -0.14
C TYR A 43 -31.71 6.98 -0.66
N LEU A 44 -31.92 7.22 -1.96
CA LEU A 44 -33.26 7.13 -2.56
C LEU A 44 -33.78 5.68 -2.53
N LEU A 45 -32.92 4.72 -2.86
CA LEU A 45 -33.26 3.29 -2.77
C LEU A 45 -33.56 2.87 -1.33
N GLY A 46 -32.82 3.36 -0.34
CA GLY A 46 -33.09 3.10 1.07
C GLY A 46 -34.43 3.69 1.54
N MET A 47 -34.95 4.74 0.89
CA MET A 47 -36.28 5.28 1.21
C MET A 47 -37.44 4.48 0.60
N TYR A 48 -37.26 3.90 -0.59
CA TYR A 48 -38.37 3.31 -1.37
C TYR A 48 -38.25 1.80 -1.60
N CYS A 49 -37.06 1.22 -1.38
CA CYS A 49 -36.73 -0.19 -1.63
C CYS A 49 -36.16 -0.89 -0.38
N ALA A 50 -36.48 -0.42 0.83
CA ALA A 50 -36.01 -0.99 2.10
C ALA A 50 -36.75 -2.29 2.51
N SER A 51 -37.17 -3.10 1.54
CA SER A 51 -37.86 -4.37 1.74
C SER A 51 -37.08 -5.48 1.04
N ASN A 52 -37.25 -6.72 1.51
CA ASN A 52 -36.76 -7.93 0.83
C ASN A 52 -37.81 -8.54 -0.12
N ASP A 53 -39.01 -7.95 -0.20
CA ASP A 53 -40.08 -8.33 -1.12
C ASP A 53 -39.82 -7.75 -2.53
N ASP A 54 -39.71 -8.62 -3.52
CA ASP A 54 -39.43 -8.24 -4.91
C ASP A 54 -40.52 -7.34 -5.53
N GLU A 55 -41.79 -7.46 -5.13
CA GLU A 55 -42.85 -6.57 -5.63
C GLU A 55 -42.68 -5.15 -5.06
N VAL A 56 -42.40 -5.03 -3.76
CA VAL A 56 -42.14 -3.74 -3.11
C VAL A 56 -40.89 -3.09 -3.70
N ILE A 57 -39.84 -3.86 -3.94
CA ILE A 57 -38.61 -3.38 -4.60
C ILE A 57 -38.93 -2.86 -6.00
N ARG A 58 -39.73 -3.59 -6.79
CA ARG A 58 -40.08 -3.19 -8.16
C ARG A 58 -40.84 -1.86 -8.18
N GLU A 59 -41.85 -1.70 -7.34
CA GLU A 59 -42.58 -0.43 -7.20
C GLU A 59 -41.68 0.70 -6.69
N GLY A 60 -40.83 0.41 -5.72
CA GLY A 60 -39.81 1.33 -5.20
C GLY A 60 -38.87 1.83 -6.30
N MET A 61 -38.39 0.91 -7.15
CA MET A 61 -37.53 1.21 -8.29
C MET A 61 -38.20 2.13 -9.32
N GLU A 62 -39.48 1.88 -9.65
CA GLU A 62 -40.26 2.75 -10.53
C GLU A 62 -40.40 4.16 -9.93
N ASN A 63 -40.66 4.26 -8.62
CA ASN A 63 -40.73 5.53 -7.91
C ASN A 63 -39.39 6.29 -7.94
N VAL A 64 -38.27 5.61 -7.69
CA VAL A 64 -36.93 6.24 -7.74
C VAL A 64 -36.60 6.71 -9.15
N LYS A 65 -36.87 5.90 -10.18
CA LYS A 65 -36.69 6.31 -11.59
C LYS A 65 -37.51 7.54 -11.93
N ARG A 66 -38.76 7.61 -11.48
CA ARG A 66 -39.63 8.79 -11.66
C ARG A 66 -39.07 10.03 -10.96
N ILE A 67 -38.66 9.91 -9.70
CA ILE A 67 -38.04 11.03 -8.94
C ILE A 67 -36.79 11.55 -9.63
N LEU A 68 -35.91 10.66 -10.10
CA LEU A 68 -34.72 11.09 -10.83
C LEU A 68 -35.07 11.75 -12.16
N ALA A 69 -35.98 11.18 -12.95
CA ALA A 69 -36.38 11.76 -14.22
C ALA A 69 -37.04 13.14 -14.07
N GLU A 70 -37.81 13.36 -12.99
CA GLU A 70 -38.55 14.60 -12.78
C GLU A 70 -37.74 15.66 -12.02
N ASN A 71 -36.93 15.26 -11.03
CA ASN A 71 -36.31 16.18 -10.09
C ASN A 71 -34.79 16.33 -10.27
N TYR A 72 -34.08 15.36 -10.87
CA TYR A 72 -32.64 15.54 -11.12
C TYR A 72 -32.41 16.56 -12.22
N VAL A 73 -31.62 17.59 -11.91
CA VAL A 73 -31.31 18.63 -12.88
C VAL A 73 -30.09 18.20 -13.69
N ARG A 74 -30.30 17.98 -14.99
CA ARG A 74 -29.20 17.83 -15.95
C ARG A 74 -28.72 19.23 -16.36
N PRO A 75 -27.40 19.52 -16.36
CA PRO A 75 -26.89 20.86 -16.66
C PRO A 75 -27.35 21.45 -18.01
N ASP A 76 -27.55 20.60 -19.02
CA ASP A 76 -28.06 20.97 -20.35
C ASP A 76 -29.56 21.29 -20.37
N GLU A 77 -30.33 20.80 -19.39
CA GLU A 77 -31.77 21.07 -19.24
C GLU A 77 -32.07 22.16 -18.20
N ALA A 78 -31.05 22.81 -17.64
CA ALA A 78 -31.19 23.75 -16.53
C ALA A 78 -32.20 24.88 -16.81
N GLU A 79 -32.19 25.47 -18.01
CA GLU A 79 -33.15 26.53 -18.39
C GLU A 79 -34.60 26.05 -18.46
N LYS A 80 -34.81 24.81 -18.91
CA LYS A 80 -36.15 24.20 -18.94
C LYS A 80 -36.68 24.01 -17.52
N VAL A 81 -35.84 23.56 -16.59
CA VAL A 81 -36.21 23.41 -15.18
C VAL A 81 -36.46 24.78 -14.53
N LYS A 82 -35.66 25.82 -14.84
CA LYS A 82 -35.91 27.20 -14.39
C LYS A 82 -37.26 27.73 -14.87
N SER A 83 -37.62 27.51 -16.14
CA SER A 83 -38.94 27.88 -16.67
C SER A 83 -40.06 27.17 -15.91
N LYS A 84 -39.90 25.86 -15.66
CA LYS A 84 -40.86 25.07 -14.88
C LYS A 84 -41.03 25.59 -13.45
N ILE A 85 -39.94 25.93 -12.76
CA ILE A 85 -39.97 26.55 -11.43
C ILE A 85 -40.73 27.89 -11.48
N ARG A 86 -40.49 28.72 -12.49
CA ARG A 86 -41.17 30.01 -12.69
C ARG A 86 -42.67 29.86 -12.96
N GLU A 87 -43.05 28.93 -13.82
CA GLU A 87 -44.45 28.71 -14.22
C GLU A 87 -45.28 28.07 -13.11
N LEU A 88 -44.70 27.12 -12.36
CA LEU A 88 -45.37 26.44 -11.25
C LEU A 88 -45.29 27.22 -9.93
N GLY A 89 -44.43 28.23 -9.84
CA GLY A 89 -44.14 29.00 -8.62
C GLY A 89 -43.30 28.24 -7.58
N ALA A 90 -43.39 26.91 -7.53
CA ALA A 90 -42.52 26.05 -6.75
C ALA A 90 -42.26 24.71 -7.45
N TYR A 91 -41.04 24.17 -7.29
CA TYR A 91 -40.68 22.87 -7.84
C TYR A 91 -39.54 22.24 -7.06
N ARG A 92 -39.55 20.90 -6.93
CA ARG A 92 -38.49 20.17 -6.23
C ARG A 92 -37.39 19.76 -7.20
N VAL A 93 -36.14 19.93 -6.80
CA VAL A 93 -34.96 19.55 -7.58
C VAL A 93 -33.97 18.77 -6.72
N ILE A 94 -33.20 17.90 -7.35
CA ILE A 94 -32.03 17.23 -6.76
C ILE A 94 -30.80 17.88 -7.36
N ASP A 95 -30.03 18.57 -6.53
CA ASP A 95 -28.85 19.31 -6.95
C ASP A 95 -27.80 19.39 -5.83
N LYS A 96 -26.56 19.66 -6.20
CA LYS A 96 -25.48 19.96 -5.28
C LYS A 96 -25.49 21.44 -4.93
N VAL A 97 -25.73 21.73 -3.65
CA VAL A 97 -25.83 23.09 -3.11
C VAL A 97 -24.52 23.48 -2.43
N THR A 98 -23.97 24.63 -2.81
CA THR A 98 -22.87 25.31 -2.11
C THR A 98 -23.36 26.66 -1.61
N VAL A 99 -22.78 27.18 -0.54
CA VAL A 99 -23.17 28.46 0.08
C VAL A 99 -21.93 29.33 0.28
N LYS A 100 -22.10 30.63 0.11
CA LYS A 100 -21.09 31.66 0.42
C LYS A 100 -21.74 32.80 1.20
N LEU A 101 -20.97 33.46 2.06
CA LEU A 101 -21.40 34.73 2.67
C LEU A 101 -21.24 35.86 1.65
N ASN A 102 -22.32 36.60 1.38
CA ASN A 102 -22.27 37.86 0.65
C ASN A 102 -22.13 39.02 1.63
N GLU A 103 -20.88 39.43 1.89
CA GLU A 103 -20.53 40.49 2.84
C GLU A 103 -21.15 41.86 2.50
N LYS A 104 -21.47 42.12 1.23
CA LYS A 104 -22.09 43.40 0.82
C LYS A 104 -23.56 43.49 1.22
N ARG A 105 -24.22 42.34 1.33
CA ARG A 105 -25.65 42.22 1.64
C ARG A 105 -25.91 41.61 3.03
N ASP A 106 -24.86 41.14 3.69
CA ASP A 106 -24.90 40.40 4.95
C ASP A 106 -25.88 39.21 4.94
N VAL A 107 -25.86 38.44 3.85
CA VAL A 107 -26.71 37.24 3.67
C VAL A 107 -25.88 36.07 3.17
N TYR A 108 -26.31 34.86 3.51
CA TYR A 108 -25.78 33.65 2.87
C TYR A 108 -26.48 33.42 1.53
N GLU A 109 -25.67 33.21 0.50
CA GLU A 109 -26.13 32.95 -0.87
C GLU A 109 -25.73 31.54 -1.30
N ALA A 110 -26.73 30.75 -1.65
CA ALA A 110 -26.58 29.44 -2.26
C ALA A 110 -26.30 29.53 -3.76
N LEU A 111 -25.56 28.55 -4.24
CA LEU A 111 -25.29 28.20 -5.63
C LEU A 111 -25.72 26.75 -5.82
N LEU A 112 -26.69 26.54 -6.71
CA LEU A 112 -27.11 25.23 -7.19
C LEU A 112 -26.26 24.87 -8.42
N SER A 113 -25.52 23.77 -8.35
CA SER A 113 -24.44 23.48 -9.30
C SER A 113 -24.98 23.12 -10.69
N ASN A 114 -25.97 22.24 -10.77
CA ASN A 114 -26.53 21.77 -12.03
C ASN A 114 -27.58 22.73 -12.58
N LEU A 115 -28.44 23.29 -11.73
CA LEU A 115 -29.43 24.30 -12.11
C LEU A 115 -28.75 25.63 -12.48
N GLY A 116 -27.53 25.88 -12.00
CA GLY A 116 -26.75 27.08 -12.30
C GLY A 116 -27.34 28.37 -11.73
N VAL A 117 -28.28 28.27 -10.79
CA VAL A 117 -28.87 29.43 -10.10
C VAL A 117 -27.93 29.86 -8.98
N LYS A 118 -27.62 31.16 -8.95
CA LYS A 118 -26.69 31.77 -8.00
C LYS A 118 -27.41 32.86 -7.20
N GLY A 119 -26.90 33.18 -6.02
CA GLY A 119 -27.41 34.30 -5.23
C GLY A 119 -28.75 34.01 -4.54
N VAL A 120 -29.08 32.73 -4.35
CA VAL A 120 -30.31 32.32 -3.68
C VAL A 120 -30.11 32.45 -2.18
N GLU A 121 -30.91 33.28 -1.52
CA GLU A 121 -30.74 33.51 -0.08
C GLU A 121 -31.08 32.24 0.72
N ILE A 122 -30.26 31.95 1.73
CA ILE A 122 -30.45 30.81 2.63
C ILE A 122 -30.29 31.26 4.08
N SER A 123 -31.09 30.68 4.98
CA SER A 123 -31.09 31.09 6.38
C SER A 123 -29.77 30.72 7.08
N SER A 124 -29.31 31.59 7.98
CA SER A 124 -28.14 31.32 8.83
C SER A 124 -28.34 30.07 9.71
N ALA A 125 -29.58 29.73 10.08
CA ALA A 125 -29.88 28.51 10.83
C ALA A 125 -29.61 27.25 10.01
N THR A 126 -29.99 27.23 8.73
CA THR A 126 -29.71 26.13 7.80
C THR A 126 -28.20 25.96 7.60
N VAL A 127 -27.48 27.07 7.43
CA VAL A 127 -26.02 27.06 7.26
C VAL A 127 -25.30 26.56 8.51
N LYS A 128 -25.71 26.99 9.71
CA LYS A 128 -25.17 26.48 10.98
C LYS A 128 -25.45 24.99 11.17
N ARG A 129 -26.62 24.52 10.75
CA ARG A 129 -26.99 23.11 10.84
C ARG A 129 -26.18 22.24 9.87
N TYR A 130 -25.87 22.77 8.70
CA TYR A 130 -25.18 22.05 7.63
C TYR A 130 -23.94 22.81 7.16
N GLU A 131 -22.93 22.89 8.04
CA GLU A 131 -21.71 23.69 7.79
C GLU A 131 -20.97 23.30 6.49
N LYS A 132 -21.09 22.04 6.05
CA LYS A 132 -20.52 21.53 4.79
C LYS A 132 -21.02 22.30 3.56
N LEU A 133 -22.16 23.01 3.65
CA LEU A 133 -22.64 23.91 2.61
C LEU A 133 -21.61 25.02 2.29
N LEU A 134 -20.84 25.50 3.27
CA LEU A 134 -19.83 26.56 3.10
C LEU A 134 -18.49 26.09 2.52
N ALA A 135 -18.32 24.78 2.33
CA ALA A 135 -17.08 24.14 1.91
C ALA A 135 -17.20 23.63 0.47
N GLY A 136 -17.35 22.31 0.30
CA GLY A 136 -17.46 21.64 -0.99
C GLY A 136 -18.88 21.47 -1.53
N GLY A 137 -19.89 21.84 -0.74
CA GLY A 137 -21.32 21.69 -1.04
C GLY A 137 -21.86 20.28 -0.80
N ILE A 138 -23.17 20.18 -0.61
CA ILE A 138 -23.89 18.95 -0.26
C ILE A 138 -24.97 18.67 -1.30
N TRP A 139 -25.16 17.40 -1.67
CA TRP A 139 -26.31 16.99 -2.46
C TRP A 139 -27.59 17.10 -1.64
N CYS A 140 -28.59 17.79 -2.16
CA CYS A 140 -29.84 18.06 -1.46
C CYS A 140 -31.03 17.80 -2.37
N ILE A 141 -32.14 17.38 -1.77
CA ILE A 141 -33.46 17.59 -2.32
C ILE A 141 -33.87 19.00 -1.90
N VAL A 142 -34.03 19.88 -2.88
CA VAL A 142 -34.29 21.31 -2.68
C VAL A 142 -35.68 21.63 -3.20
N SER A 143 -36.52 22.20 -2.35
CA SER A 143 -37.79 22.81 -2.77
C SER A 143 -37.50 24.24 -3.19
N MET A 144 -37.47 24.48 -4.49
CA MET A 144 -37.25 25.79 -5.08
C MET A 144 -38.58 26.55 -5.15
N SER A 145 -38.53 27.86 -4.91
CA SER A 145 -39.62 28.79 -5.18
C SER A 145 -39.18 29.87 -6.18
N TYR A 146 -40.13 30.47 -6.87
CA TYR A 146 -39.90 31.61 -7.73
C TYR A 146 -40.84 32.76 -7.38
N TYR A 147 -40.24 33.92 -7.08
CA TYR A 147 -40.98 35.14 -6.85
C TYR A 147 -40.13 36.32 -7.33
N TYR A 148 -40.72 37.16 -8.20
CA TYR A 148 -40.06 38.31 -8.77
C TYR A 148 -40.77 39.59 -8.35
N GLU A 149 -40.02 40.51 -7.73
CA GLU A 149 -40.48 41.86 -7.42
C GLU A 149 -39.63 42.92 -8.15
N GLU A 150 -40.28 43.99 -8.61
CA GLU A 150 -39.58 45.16 -9.14
C GLU A 150 -38.73 45.82 -8.04
N ASN A 151 -37.43 45.97 -8.30
CA ASN A 151 -36.38 46.46 -7.38
C ASN A 151 -35.79 45.44 -6.38
N GLN A 152 -36.06 44.14 -6.53
CA GLN A 152 -35.39 43.15 -5.69
C GLN A 152 -33.87 43.12 -5.95
N LYS A 153 -33.08 43.04 -4.88
CA LYS A 153 -31.61 42.95 -4.97
C LYS A 153 -31.08 41.51 -5.03
N GLY A 154 -31.92 40.52 -4.67
CA GLY A 154 -31.56 39.11 -4.61
C GLY A 154 -31.99 38.31 -5.84
N SER A 155 -31.71 37.01 -5.84
CA SER A 155 -32.23 36.10 -6.85
C SER A 155 -33.75 35.97 -6.75
N PRO A 156 -34.51 35.91 -7.86
CA PRO A 156 -35.95 35.63 -7.84
C PRO A 156 -36.25 34.17 -7.49
N PHE A 157 -35.21 33.33 -7.48
CA PHE A 157 -35.29 31.98 -6.97
C PHE A 157 -35.04 31.98 -5.46
N GLY A 158 -35.92 31.32 -4.72
CA GLY A 158 -35.79 31.05 -3.30
C GLY A 158 -35.64 29.56 -3.00
N ILE A 159 -35.16 29.23 -1.81
CA ILE A 159 -35.17 27.88 -1.24
C ILE A 159 -36.17 27.88 -0.09
N SER A 160 -37.30 27.19 -0.25
CA SER A 160 -38.28 27.03 0.82
C SER A 160 -37.90 25.89 1.77
N GLU A 161 -37.30 24.83 1.23
CA GLU A 161 -36.83 23.68 2.00
C GLU A 161 -35.52 23.14 1.40
N LEU A 162 -34.56 22.84 2.26
CA LEU A 162 -33.31 22.18 1.90
C LEU A 162 -33.15 20.93 2.75
N LYS A 163 -33.27 19.76 2.13
CA LYS A 163 -33.07 18.47 2.77
C LYS A 163 -31.81 17.82 2.21
N PRO A 164 -30.70 17.76 2.97
CA PRO A 164 -29.52 17.02 2.56
C PRO A 164 -29.84 15.56 2.29
N ILE A 165 -29.21 15.00 1.27
CA ILE A 165 -29.26 13.57 0.94
C ILE A 165 -28.18 12.88 1.79
N GLN A 166 -28.49 12.80 3.09
CA GLN A 166 -27.66 12.20 4.13
C GLN A 166 -28.59 11.49 5.13
N MET A 167 -28.16 10.36 5.69
CA MET A 167 -28.87 9.67 6.76
C MET A 167 -28.84 10.53 8.03
N PRO A 168 -29.99 10.92 8.60
CA PRO A 168 -30.02 11.72 9.82
C PRO A 168 -29.67 10.85 11.04
N ASN A 169 -28.66 11.29 11.81
CA ASN A 169 -28.21 10.73 13.10
C ASN A 169 -27.75 9.27 13.06
N THR A 170 -26.44 9.07 12.90
CA THR A 170 -25.80 7.77 13.09
C THR A 170 -25.69 7.44 14.58
N ASP A 171 -26.36 6.39 15.03
CA ASP A 171 -26.15 5.78 16.35
C ASP A 171 -25.04 4.73 16.25
N LEU A 172 -23.89 5.02 16.87
CA LEU A 172 -22.76 4.08 16.92
C LEU A 172 -23.06 2.85 17.76
N GLU A 173 -23.90 2.96 18.81
CA GLU A 173 -24.21 1.80 19.65
C GLU A 173 -25.01 0.78 18.85
N GLU A 174 -25.96 1.23 18.03
CA GLU A 174 -26.69 0.34 17.13
C GLU A 174 -25.77 -0.32 16.10
N PHE A 175 -24.78 0.41 15.57
CA PHE A 175 -23.76 -0.17 14.68
C PHE A 175 -22.93 -1.25 15.39
N PHE A 176 -22.58 -1.04 16.66
CA PHE A 176 -21.85 -2.00 17.48
C PHE A 176 -22.68 -3.24 17.79
N GLN A 177 -23.96 -3.08 18.15
CA GLN A 177 -24.86 -4.20 18.37
C GLN A 177 -25.06 -5.01 17.09
N GLY A 178 -25.30 -4.35 15.96
CA GLY A 178 -25.42 -5.03 14.68
C GLY A 178 -24.15 -5.81 14.32
N ARG A 179 -22.96 -5.22 14.52
CA ARG A 179 -21.67 -5.91 14.32
C ARG A 179 -21.56 -7.20 15.13
N ARG A 180 -22.04 -7.25 16.39
CA ARG A 180 -21.93 -8.44 17.25
C ARG A 180 -22.69 -9.66 16.74
N ALA A 181 -23.62 -9.47 15.81
CA ALA A 181 -24.38 -10.57 15.19
C ALA A 181 -23.61 -11.35 14.12
N PHE A 182 -22.40 -10.90 13.74
CA PHE A 182 -21.59 -11.46 12.67
C PHE A 182 -20.29 -12.04 13.24
N ASP A 183 -19.77 -13.12 12.65
CA ASP A 183 -18.37 -13.46 12.83
C ASP A 183 -17.44 -12.49 12.06
N GLU A 184 -16.12 -12.68 12.16
CA GLU A 184 -15.15 -11.79 11.50
C GLU A 184 -15.25 -11.87 9.96
N ASP A 185 -15.38 -13.07 9.39
CA ASP A 185 -15.38 -13.27 7.94
C ASP A 185 -16.67 -12.75 7.32
N GLN A 186 -17.82 -13.04 7.95
CA GLN A 186 -19.12 -12.49 7.58
C GLN A 186 -19.12 -10.95 7.64
N TRP A 187 -18.53 -10.37 8.69
CA TRP A 187 -18.46 -8.92 8.81
C TRP A 187 -17.53 -8.27 7.76
N MET A 188 -16.36 -8.87 7.52
CA MET A 188 -15.46 -8.44 6.45
C MET A 188 -16.18 -8.48 5.10
N ASP A 189 -16.95 -9.53 4.84
CA ASP A 189 -17.72 -9.69 3.61
C ASP A 189 -18.85 -8.65 3.52
N ALA A 190 -19.53 -8.34 4.63
CA ALA A 190 -20.50 -7.24 4.70
C ALA A 190 -19.87 -5.88 4.34
N LEU A 191 -18.69 -5.57 4.87
CA LEU A 191 -17.97 -4.33 4.55
C LEU A 191 -17.59 -4.28 3.06
N ILE A 192 -17.08 -5.38 2.50
CA ILE A 192 -16.69 -5.46 1.09
C ILE A 192 -17.92 -5.33 0.17
N ARG A 193 -19.02 -6.03 0.46
CA ARG A 193 -20.30 -5.89 -0.26
C ARG A 193 -20.84 -4.47 -0.20
N SER A 194 -20.69 -3.80 0.94
CA SER A 194 -21.10 -2.41 1.10
C SER A 194 -20.38 -1.45 0.15
N THR A 195 -19.16 -1.80 -0.30
CA THR A 195 -18.42 -1.04 -1.33
C THR A 195 -18.81 -1.41 -2.77
N GLY A 196 -19.69 -2.39 -2.95
CA GLY A 196 -20.18 -2.88 -4.25
C GLY A 196 -19.43 -4.10 -4.80
N MET A 197 -18.51 -4.69 -4.04
CA MET A 197 -17.66 -5.82 -4.45
C MET A 197 -18.24 -7.15 -3.97
N GLU A 198 -18.12 -8.23 -4.75
CA GLU A 198 -18.53 -9.58 -4.35
C GLU A 198 -17.38 -10.32 -3.63
N PRO A 199 -17.46 -10.57 -2.31
CA PRO A 199 -16.37 -11.19 -1.57
C PRO A 199 -16.17 -12.68 -1.87
N THR A 200 -17.21 -13.40 -2.32
CA THR A 200 -17.14 -14.86 -2.54
C THR A 200 -16.20 -15.27 -3.67
N VAL A 201 -15.90 -14.36 -4.59
CA VAL A 201 -14.98 -14.56 -5.73
C VAL A 201 -13.57 -14.00 -5.48
N LEU A 202 -13.31 -13.49 -4.27
CA LEU A 202 -12.04 -12.88 -3.90
C LEU A 202 -11.22 -13.80 -3.00
N GLU A 203 -9.93 -13.91 -3.30
CA GLU A 203 -8.99 -14.56 -2.38
C GLU A 203 -8.91 -13.81 -1.05
N PRO A 204 -8.72 -14.50 0.09
CA PRO A 204 -8.70 -13.87 1.42
C PRO A 204 -7.74 -12.68 1.50
N ARG A 205 -6.55 -12.78 0.88
CA ARG A 205 -5.55 -11.71 0.86
C ARG A 205 -6.03 -10.44 0.16
N VAL A 206 -6.82 -10.58 -0.91
CA VAL A 206 -7.42 -9.45 -1.62
C VAL A 206 -8.44 -8.73 -0.74
N LYS A 207 -9.21 -9.47 0.08
CA LYS A 207 -10.16 -8.88 1.04
C LYS A 207 -9.45 -7.93 2.02
N TRP A 208 -8.28 -8.31 2.54
CA TRP A 208 -7.46 -7.45 3.40
C TRP A 208 -6.96 -6.18 2.68
N HIS A 209 -6.57 -6.28 1.41
CA HIS A 209 -6.21 -5.10 0.61
C HIS A 209 -7.40 -4.15 0.38
N LEU A 210 -8.60 -4.69 0.16
CA LEU A 210 -9.81 -3.90 0.03
C LEU A 210 -10.21 -3.22 1.35
N LEU A 211 -10.07 -3.91 2.49
CA LEU A 211 -10.25 -3.29 3.81
C LEU A 211 -9.21 -2.18 4.06
N ALA A 212 -7.95 -2.38 3.67
CA ALA A 212 -6.91 -1.39 3.84
C ALA A 212 -7.21 -0.07 3.09
N ARG A 213 -7.91 -0.12 1.95
CA ARG A 213 -8.40 1.08 1.25
C ARG A 213 -9.38 1.92 2.09
N MET A 214 -10.08 1.31 3.04
CA MET A 214 -11.05 1.97 3.91
C MET A 214 -10.40 2.59 5.15
N ILE A 215 -9.15 2.23 5.50
CA ILE A 215 -8.45 2.79 6.67
C ILE A 215 -8.40 4.33 6.64
N PRO A 216 -8.07 5.01 5.53
CA PRO A 216 -8.12 6.47 5.45
C PRO A 216 -9.46 7.09 5.85
N LEU A 217 -10.58 6.36 5.70
CA LEU A 217 -11.93 6.84 6.05
C LEU A 217 -12.19 6.77 7.56
N VAL A 218 -11.58 5.82 8.27
CA VAL A 218 -11.81 5.57 9.71
C VAL A 218 -10.65 6.05 10.61
N GLU A 219 -9.48 6.34 10.05
CA GLU A 219 -8.30 6.79 10.77
C GLU A 219 -7.89 8.21 10.37
N ASN A 220 -7.57 9.06 11.35
CA ASN A 220 -7.17 10.45 11.10
C ASN A 220 -5.75 10.54 10.54
N ASN A 221 -5.54 11.47 9.59
CA ASN A 221 -4.23 11.78 9.03
C ASN A 221 -3.45 10.51 8.62
N TYR A 222 -4.15 9.56 7.98
CA TYR A 222 -3.57 8.30 7.54
C TYR A 222 -3.07 8.40 6.10
N ASN A 223 -1.76 8.62 5.96
CA ASN A 223 -1.07 8.67 4.68
C ASN A 223 -0.95 7.29 4.03
N PHE A 224 -1.57 7.10 2.88
CA PHE A 224 -1.74 5.81 2.20
C PHE A 224 -1.27 5.89 0.75
N CYS A 225 -0.61 4.84 0.27
CA CYS A 225 -0.21 4.70 -1.12
C CYS A 225 -0.71 3.38 -1.70
N GLU A 226 -1.33 3.43 -2.88
CA GLU A 226 -1.67 2.25 -3.66
C GLU A 226 -1.28 2.44 -5.12
N LEU A 227 -0.35 1.62 -5.59
CA LEU A 227 0.06 1.57 -6.99
C LEU A 227 -0.22 0.18 -7.55
N GLY A 228 -0.77 0.12 -8.76
CA GLY A 228 -1.08 -1.15 -9.43
C GLY A 228 -1.65 -0.97 -10.82
N PRO A 229 -2.05 -2.04 -11.52
CA PRO A 229 -2.60 -1.97 -12.86
C PRO A 229 -3.85 -1.09 -12.96
N ARG A 230 -4.12 -0.58 -14.16
CA ARG A 230 -5.39 0.14 -14.44
C ARG A 230 -6.58 -0.80 -14.25
N GLY A 231 -7.70 -0.23 -13.79
CA GLY A 231 -8.97 -0.94 -13.69
C GLY A 231 -9.14 -1.80 -12.43
N THR A 232 -8.38 -1.57 -11.36
CA THR A 232 -8.51 -2.30 -10.08
C THR A 232 -9.42 -1.59 -9.07
N GLY A 233 -10.19 -0.58 -9.50
CA GLY A 233 -11.16 0.16 -8.67
C GLY A 233 -10.56 1.09 -7.61
N LYS A 234 -9.27 1.43 -7.69
CA LYS A 234 -8.54 2.24 -6.70
C LYS A 234 -9.22 3.56 -6.35
N SER A 235 -9.65 4.31 -7.37
CA SER A 235 -10.29 5.62 -7.19
C SER A 235 -11.76 5.54 -6.77
N HIS A 236 -12.41 4.37 -6.92
CA HIS A 236 -13.84 4.19 -6.65
C HIS A 236 -14.17 4.46 -5.19
N ILE A 237 -13.37 3.90 -4.27
CA ILE A 237 -13.61 4.02 -2.82
C ILE A 237 -13.64 5.48 -2.36
N TYR A 238 -12.71 6.32 -2.84
CA TYR A 238 -12.59 7.72 -2.43
C TYR A 238 -13.50 8.68 -3.18
N LYS A 239 -14.17 8.20 -4.23
CA LYS A 239 -15.11 8.99 -5.03
C LYS A 239 -16.57 8.69 -4.70
N GLU A 240 -16.91 7.43 -4.47
CA GLU A 240 -18.29 6.97 -4.45
C GLU A 240 -18.78 6.54 -3.06
N ILE A 241 -17.87 6.18 -2.15
CA ILE A 241 -18.24 5.52 -0.87
C ILE A 241 -18.40 6.50 0.29
N SER A 242 -17.80 7.69 0.24
CA SER A 242 -17.95 8.69 1.30
C SER A 242 -18.19 10.08 0.74
N PRO A 243 -19.23 10.81 1.24
CA PRO A 243 -19.44 12.21 0.90
C PRO A 243 -18.40 13.14 1.56
N ASN A 244 -17.51 12.60 2.41
CA ASN A 244 -16.47 13.32 3.13
C ASN A 244 -15.06 13.08 2.55
N SER A 245 -14.99 12.52 1.34
CA SER A 245 -13.76 12.33 0.58
C SER A 245 -13.78 13.19 -0.69
N ILE A 246 -12.61 13.69 -1.09
CA ILE A 246 -12.41 14.37 -2.37
C ILE A 246 -11.31 13.68 -3.18
N LEU A 247 -11.62 13.39 -4.45
CA LEU A 247 -10.67 12.90 -5.43
C LEU A 247 -10.16 14.08 -6.27
N VAL A 248 -8.86 14.36 -6.17
CA VAL A 248 -8.16 15.35 -6.98
C VAL A 248 -7.60 14.65 -8.22
N SER A 249 -8.24 14.89 -9.36
CA SER A 249 -7.83 14.34 -10.67
C SER A 249 -7.19 15.42 -11.55
N GLY A 250 -6.26 15.03 -12.42
CA GLY A 250 -5.69 15.92 -13.44
C GLY A 250 -4.41 16.67 -13.06
N GLY A 251 -3.73 16.25 -11.99
CA GLY A 251 -2.33 16.58 -11.73
C GLY A 251 -2.01 18.00 -11.25
N GLN A 252 -2.84 19.00 -11.56
CA GLN A 252 -2.58 20.38 -11.18
C GLN A 252 -3.36 20.77 -9.92
N THR A 253 -2.68 20.81 -8.78
CA THR A 253 -3.19 21.44 -7.55
C THR A 253 -2.24 22.54 -7.08
N THR A 254 -2.75 23.49 -6.31
CA THR A 254 -1.94 24.56 -5.72
C THR A 254 -1.89 24.39 -4.22
N VAL A 255 -0.82 24.90 -3.60
CA VAL A 255 -0.70 24.88 -2.13
C VAL A 255 -1.83 25.68 -1.48
N ALA A 256 -2.34 26.72 -2.16
CA ALA A 256 -3.47 27.50 -1.69
C ALA A 256 -4.78 26.69 -1.66
N ASN A 257 -5.03 25.86 -2.68
CA ASN A 257 -6.21 25.02 -2.73
C ASN A 257 -6.13 23.87 -1.72
N LEU A 258 -4.96 23.24 -1.60
CA LEU A 258 -4.79 22.08 -0.73
C LEU A 258 -4.73 22.45 0.75
N PHE A 259 -3.97 23.49 1.12
CA PHE A 259 -3.66 23.81 2.52
C PHE A 259 -4.31 25.10 3.01
N TYR A 260 -3.92 26.25 2.47
CA TYR A 260 -4.43 27.54 2.98
C TYR A 260 -4.23 28.67 1.98
N ASN A 261 -5.29 29.41 1.69
CA ASN A 261 -5.23 30.53 0.78
C ASN A 261 -4.94 31.83 1.56
N MET A 262 -3.76 32.42 1.35
CA MET A 262 -3.32 33.63 2.05
C MET A 262 -4.16 34.88 1.72
N GLY A 263 -4.65 34.98 0.47
CA GLY A 263 -5.45 36.13 0.04
C GLY A 263 -6.86 36.14 0.62
N SER A 264 -7.48 34.96 0.74
CA SER A 264 -8.83 34.81 1.31
C SER A 264 -8.87 34.39 2.77
N ARG A 265 -7.71 34.07 3.38
CA ARG A 265 -7.57 33.57 4.76
C ARG A 265 -8.44 32.34 5.06
N LYS A 266 -8.55 31.42 4.09
CA LYS A 266 -9.36 30.20 4.22
C LYS A 266 -8.49 28.96 4.16
N VAL A 267 -8.83 27.98 5.00
CA VAL A 267 -8.24 26.63 4.97
C VAL A 267 -8.69 25.92 3.69
N GLY A 268 -7.75 25.23 3.06
CA GLY A 268 -7.95 24.45 1.85
C GLY A 268 -8.55 23.07 2.12
N LEU A 269 -8.44 22.19 1.14
CA LEU A 269 -9.08 20.86 1.15
C LEU A 269 -8.77 20.04 2.41
N VAL A 270 -7.53 20.07 2.92
CA VAL A 270 -7.17 19.26 4.10
C VAL A 270 -7.93 19.64 5.37
N GLY A 271 -8.44 20.86 5.48
CA GLY A 271 -9.26 21.31 6.62
C GLY A 271 -10.75 21.03 6.47
N LEU A 272 -11.20 20.61 5.29
CA LEU A 272 -12.63 20.50 4.95
C LEU A 272 -13.07 19.05 4.71
N TRP A 273 -12.15 18.17 4.37
CA TRP A 273 -12.42 16.78 3.98
C TRP A 273 -11.75 15.80 4.95
N ASP A 274 -12.35 14.62 5.12
CA ASP A 274 -11.77 13.54 5.95
C ASP A 274 -10.66 12.82 5.17
N VAL A 275 -10.78 12.78 3.84
CA VAL A 275 -9.79 12.19 2.92
C VAL A 275 -9.58 13.09 1.70
N VAL A 276 -8.31 13.33 1.38
CA VAL A 276 -7.89 13.94 0.11
C VAL A 276 -7.10 12.90 -0.67
N ALA A 277 -7.71 12.38 -1.73
CA ALA A 277 -7.12 11.37 -2.60
C ALA A 277 -6.59 11.98 -3.90
N PHE A 278 -5.34 11.70 -4.23
CA PHE A 278 -4.70 12.09 -5.49
C PHE A 278 -4.77 10.91 -6.45
N ASP A 279 -5.55 11.07 -7.51
CA ASP A 279 -5.55 10.10 -8.61
C ASP A 279 -4.43 10.41 -9.59
N GLU A 280 -3.89 9.36 -10.21
CA GLU A 280 -2.77 9.44 -11.15
C GLU A 280 -1.57 10.21 -10.60
N VAL A 281 -0.92 9.67 -9.55
CA VAL A 281 0.23 10.33 -8.88
C VAL A 281 1.32 10.84 -9.83
N ALA A 282 1.55 10.15 -10.95
CA ALA A 282 2.52 10.56 -11.98
C ALA A 282 2.23 11.95 -12.58
N GLY A 283 0.98 12.39 -12.56
CA GLY A 283 0.57 13.70 -13.06
C GLY A 283 0.69 14.83 -12.03
N ILE A 284 0.98 14.54 -10.76
CA ILE A 284 1.03 15.55 -9.72
C ILE A 284 2.12 16.59 -10.03
N SER A 285 1.72 17.85 -10.11
CA SER A 285 2.59 19.00 -10.32
C SER A 285 2.18 20.12 -9.38
N PHE A 286 3.15 20.64 -8.62
CA PHE A 286 2.99 21.82 -7.80
C PHE A 286 3.61 23.02 -8.51
N LYS A 287 2.85 24.11 -8.65
CA LYS A 287 3.36 25.38 -9.16
C LYS A 287 4.34 26.04 -8.19
N ASP A 288 4.16 25.79 -6.89
CA ASP A 288 4.96 26.37 -5.82
C ASP A 288 5.97 25.34 -5.31
N ALA A 289 7.25 25.72 -5.22
CA ALA A 289 8.32 24.84 -4.74
C ALA A 289 8.11 24.34 -3.29
N ASP A 290 7.42 25.14 -2.46
CA ASP A 290 7.20 24.84 -1.05
C ASP A 290 6.08 23.81 -0.80
N GLY A 291 5.33 23.42 -1.83
CA GLY A 291 4.14 22.57 -1.66
C GLY A 291 4.44 21.19 -1.09
N ILE A 292 5.56 20.58 -1.52
CA ILE A 292 6.00 19.28 -1.02
C ILE A 292 6.46 19.39 0.44
N GLN A 293 7.13 20.49 0.82
CA GLN A 293 7.59 20.70 2.19
C GLN A 293 6.41 20.87 3.18
N ILE A 294 5.39 21.64 2.79
CA ILE A 294 4.17 21.78 3.61
C ILE A 294 3.45 20.44 3.75
N MET A 295 3.41 19.65 2.67
CA MET A 295 2.82 18.32 2.69
C MET A 295 3.59 17.38 3.62
N LYS A 296 4.92 17.41 3.57
CA LYS A 296 5.79 16.69 4.50
C LYS A 296 5.45 17.02 5.96
N ASP A 297 5.34 18.30 6.30
CA ASP A 297 5.03 18.71 7.67
C ASP A 297 3.63 18.22 8.09
N TYR A 298 2.62 18.44 7.23
CA TYR A 298 1.25 17.99 7.47
C TYR A 298 1.10 16.48 7.64
N MET A 299 1.76 15.70 6.79
CA MET A 299 1.72 14.24 6.85
C MET A 299 2.36 13.69 8.13
N ALA A 300 3.29 14.44 8.75
CA ALA A 300 3.96 14.02 9.97
C ALA A 300 3.18 14.39 11.25
N SER A 301 2.57 15.59 11.30
CA SER A 301 1.95 16.12 12.52
C SER A 301 0.43 16.29 12.46
N GLY A 302 -0.19 16.16 11.28
CA GLY A 302 -1.58 16.58 11.06
C GLY A 302 -1.76 18.10 11.13
N SER A 303 -0.67 18.87 11.05
CA SER A 303 -0.69 20.33 11.10
C SER A 303 0.34 20.93 10.18
N PHE A 304 0.11 22.18 9.75
CA PHE A 304 1.04 22.89 8.90
C PHE A 304 1.13 24.36 9.28
N SER A 305 2.29 24.96 9.06
CA SER A 305 2.53 26.37 9.35
C SER A 305 2.41 27.19 8.07
N ARG A 306 1.56 28.23 8.10
CA ARG A 306 1.50 29.20 7.00
C ARG A 306 1.15 30.59 7.55
N GLY A 307 2.08 31.53 7.42
CA GLY A 307 1.96 32.84 8.06
C GLY A 307 2.43 32.79 9.52
N ARG A 308 1.61 33.29 10.46
CA ARG A 308 1.98 33.35 11.90
C ARG A 308 1.38 32.24 12.75
N ASP A 309 0.40 31.49 12.25
CA ASP A 309 -0.35 30.48 13.01
C ASP A 309 -0.14 29.06 12.44
N ALA A 310 -0.09 28.08 13.34
CA ALA A 310 -0.12 26.67 12.99
C ALA A 310 -1.57 26.21 12.83
N ILE A 311 -1.90 25.61 11.68
CA ILE A 311 -3.25 25.14 11.37
C ILE A 311 -3.25 23.61 11.46
N SER A 312 -4.14 23.07 12.30
CA SER A 312 -4.33 21.62 12.44
C SER A 312 -5.50 21.15 11.60
N ALA A 313 -5.38 19.95 11.02
CA ALA A 313 -6.45 19.35 10.23
C ALA A 313 -6.35 17.81 10.21
N ASN A 314 -7.48 17.13 10.03
CA ASN A 314 -7.58 15.69 10.24
C ASN A 314 -7.56 14.83 8.97
N ALA A 315 -7.51 15.45 7.79
CA ALA A 315 -7.55 14.76 6.50
C ALA A 315 -6.45 13.71 6.35
N SER A 316 -6.84 12.54 5.88
CA SER A 316 -5.93 11.50 5.40
C SER A 316 -5.52 11.79 3.96
N MET A 317 -4.24 11.57 3.63
CA MET A 317 -3.73 11.74 2.26
C MET A 317 -3.57 10.39 1.58
N VAL A 318 -4.23 10.22 0.44
CA VAL A 318 -4.22 8.97 -0.33
C VAL A 318 -3.59 9.22 -1.68
N PHE A 319 -2.60 8.41 -2.06
CA PHE A 319 -1.88 8.52 -3.32
C PHE A 319 -2.14 7.28 -4.17
N ILE A 320 -2.80 7.47 -5.31
CA ILE A 320 -3.24 6.39 -6.20
C ILE A 320 -2.55 6.52 -7.54
N GLY A 321 -1.95 5.42 -7.99
CA GLY A 321 -1.19 5.44 -9.23
C GLY A 321 -1.20 4.14 -9.99
N ASN A 322 -0.68 4.24 -11.21
CA ASN A 322 -0.57 3.10 -12.10
C ASN A 322 0.87 2.63 -12.20
N ILE A 323 1.04 1.31 -12.19
CA ILE A 323 2.30 0.66 -12.53
C ILE A 323 2.19 0.16 -13.97
N ASN A 324 3.12 0.59 -14.83
CA ASN A 324 3.14 0.26 -16.25
C ASN A 324 4.11 -0.89 -16.61
N GLN A 325 4.96 -1.30 -15.67
CA GLN A 325 5.92 -2.40 -15.84
C GLN A 325 5.58 -3.56 -14.89
N SER A 326 6.15 -4.75 -15.08
CA SER A 326 5.95 -5.81 -14.09
C SER A 326 6.62 -5.43 -12.77
N VAL A 327 6.04 -5.88 -11.65
CA VAL A 327 6.57 -5.66 -10.31
C VAL A 327 7.98 -6.24 -10.18
N GLU A 328 8.20 -7.44 -10.73
CA GLU A 328 9.51 -8.11 -10.74
C GLU A 328 10.57 -7.26 -11.46
N THR A 329 10.23 -6.67 -12.62
CA THR A 329 11.15 -5.78 -13.34
C THR A 329 11.42 -4.51 -12.54
N LEU A 330 10.40 -3.84 -12.00
CA LEU A 330 10.56 -2.62 -11.21
C LEU A 330 11.40 -2.82 -9.96
N VAL A 331 11.18 -3.92 -9.24
CA VAL A 331 11.94 -4.26 -8.04
C VAL A 331 13.41 -4.53 -8.40
N ARG A 332 13.70 -5.06 -9.59
CA ARG A 332 15.07 -5.34 -10.06
C ARG A 332 15.78 -4.11 -10.64
N THR A 333 15.07 -3.22 -11.34
CA THR A 333 15.68 -2.10 -12.07
C THR A 333 15.61 -0.77 -11.33
N SER A 334 14.69 -0.63 -10.37
CA SER A 334 14.43 0.63 -9.65
C SER A 334 13.73 0.35 -8.31
N HIS A 335 12.62 1.03 -8.02
CA HIS A 335 11.81 0.89 -6.82
C HIS A 335 10.31 1.03 -7.14
N LEU A 336 9.46 0.51 -6.25
CA LEU A 336 7.99 0.50 -6.42
C LEU A 336 7.34 1.88 -6.36
N LEU A 337 8.07 2.90 -5.91
CA LEU A 337 7.63 4.31 -5.86
C LEU A 337 8.03 5.13 -7.11
N ALA A 338 8.67 4.50 -8.10
CA ALA A 338 9.09 5.16 -9.34
C ALA A 338 7.96 5.82 -10.15
N PRO A 339 6.68 5.44 -10.04
CA PRO A 339 5.60 6.16 -10.72
C PRO A 339 5.34 7.59 -10.21
N PHE A 340 5.91 8.00 -9.07
CA PHE A 340 5.80 9.38 -8.60
C PHE A 340 6.65 10.33 -9.46
N PRO A 341 6.28 11.62 -9.56
CA PRO A 341 7.11 12.63 -10.25
C PRO A 341 8.49 12.73 -9.60
N ASP A 342 9.54 12.95 -10.40
CA ASP A 342 10.94 13.02 -9.91
C ASP A 342 11.12 14.01 -8.75
N VAL A 343 10.41 15.14 -8.79
CA VAL A 343 10.44 16.16 -7.71
C VAL A 343 9.87 15.67 -6.38
N MET A 344 9.07 14.61 -6.38
CA MET A 344 8.49 13.96 -5.20
C MET A 344 9.24 12.67 -4.82
N ILE A 345 10.22 12.21 -5.60
CA ILE A 345 11.06 11.07 -5.24
C ILE A 345 12.04 11.54 -4.15
N ASP A 346 11.56 11.49 -2.91
CA ASP A 346 12.26 12.00 -1.74
C ASP A 346 12.01 11.05 -0.57
N THR A 347 13.08 10.57 0.05
CA THR A 347 13.02 9.58 1.14
C THR A 347 12.24 10.11 2.33
N ALA A 348 12.42 11.39 2.69
CA ALA A 348 11.69 11.98 3.80
C ALA A 348 10.18 12.05 3.51
N PHE A 349 9.76 12.36 2.28
CA PHE A 349 8.37 12.37 1.87
C PHE A 349 7.75 10.98 1.99
N PHE A 350 8.36 9.97 1.37
CA PHE A 350 7.83 8.60 1.38
C PHE A 350 7.87 7.93 2.75
N ASP A 351 8.82 8.29 3.62
CA ASP A 351 8.88 7.81 5.00
C ASP A 351 7.67 8.23 5.85
N ARG A 352 6.86 9.18 5.37
CA ARG A 352 5.60 9.60 6.00
C ARG A 352 4.39 8.75 5.58
N PHE A 353 4.54 7.82 4.63
CA PHE A 353 3.46 6.88 4.28
C PHE A 353 3.29 5.80 5.35
N HIS A 354 2.09 5.65 5.89
CA HIS A 354 1.85 4.59 6.86
C HIS A 354 1.75 3.21 6.20
N ALA A 355 1.26 3.15 4.95
CA ALA A 355 1.11 1.90 4.22
C ALA A 355 1.34 2.06 2.71
N TYR A 356 1.92 1.02 2.10
CA TYR A 356 1.89 0.76 0.68
C TYR A 356 1.07 -0.51 0.44
N VAL A 357 -0.09 -0.38 -0.20
CA VAL A 357 -0.93 -1.51 -0.63
C VAL A 357 -0.56 -1.96 -2.05
N PRO A 358 -0.31 -3.27 -2.27
CA PRO A 358 0.09 -3.80 -3.56
C PRO A 358 -1.12 -3.92 -4.49
N GLY A 359 -1.46 -2.84 -5.20
CA GLY A 359 -2.62 -2.79 -6.09
C GLY A 359 -2.56 -3.76 -7.27
N TRP A 360 -1.42 -4.44 -7.50
CA TRP A 360 -1.27 -5.53 -8.48
C TRP A 360 -1.80 -6.88 -8.01
N GLU A 361 -1.99 -7.08 -6.71
CA GLU A 361 -2.62 -8.29 -6.17
C GLU A 361 -4.15 -8.21 -6.25
N ILE A 362 -4.71 -7.01 -6.44
CA ILE A 362 -6.14 -6.82 -6.62
C ILE A 362 -6.49 -7.08 -8.10
N PRO A 363 -7.46 -7.97 -8.40
CA PRO A 363 -7.82 -8.29 -9.77
C PRO A 363 -8.39 -7.08 -10.50
N LYS A 364 -8.24 -7.07 -11.82
CA LYS A 364 -8.92 -6.07 -12.65
C LYS A 364 -10.42 -6.29 -12.59
N MET A 365 -11.16 -5.21 -12.40
CA MET A 365 -12.61 -5.22 -12.26
C MET A 365 -13.28 -5.80 -13.51
N ARG A 366 -14.21 -6.72 -13.27
CA ARG A 366 -15.03 -7.45 -14.22
C ARG A 366 -16.44 -7.57 -13.63
N PRO A 367 -17.49 -7.77 -14.44
CA PRO A 367 -18.86 -7.90 -13.93
C PRO A 367 -19.01 -8.88 -12.76
N GLU A 368 -18.32 -10.02 -12.83
CA GLU A 368 -18.30 -11.07 -11.79
C GLU A 368 -17.76 -10.62 -10.42
N PHE A 369 -16.97 -9.53 -10.36
CA PHE A 369 -16.44 -8.98 -9.10
C PHE A 369 -17.38 -8.01 -8.40
N PHE A 370 -18.53 -7.68 -8.99
CA PHE A 370 -19.49 -6.77 -8.38
C PHE A 370 -20.65 -7.54 -7.78
N THR A 371 -20.99 -7.25 -6.52
CA THR A 371 -22.10 -7.93 -5.83
C THR A 371 -23.45 -7.44 -6.31
N ASP A 372 -24.41 -8.34 -6.36
CA ASP A 372 -25.83 -8.06 -6.58
C ASP A 372 -26.67 -8.21 -5.29
N GLN A 373 -25.99 -8.53 -4.19
CA GLN A 373 -26.61 -8.83 -2.89
C GLN A 373 -26.75 -7.59 -2.01
N PHE A 374 -27.26 -7.76 -0.80
CA PHE A 374 -27.37 -6.67 0.17
C PHE A 374 -25.99 -6.24 0.69
N GLY A 375 -25.87 -4.94 0.91
CA GLY A 375 -24.78 -4.35 1.69
C GLY A 375 -25.29 -3.11 2.42
N LEU A 376 -24.51 -2.60 3.38
CA LEU A 376 -24.84 -1.36 4.07
C LEU A 376 -24.93 -0.20 3.06
N ILE A 377 -25.87 0.70 3.29
CA ILE A 377 -25.96 1.97 2.57
C ILE A 377 -24.65 2.72 2.79
N VAL A 378 -24.00 3.15 1.71
CA VAL A 378 -22.64 3.72 1.77
C VAL A 378 -22.56 4.98 2.64
N ASP A 379 -23.63 5.79 2.67
CA ASP A 379 -23.70 7.00 3.49
C ASP A 379 -23.78 6.66 5.00
N TYR A 380 -24.57 5.65 5.37
CA TYR A 380 -24.64 5.16 6.74
C TYR A 380 -23.27 4.62 7.19
N LEU A 381 -22.63 3.80 6.35
CA LEU A 381 -21.29 3.30 6.62
C LEU A 381 -20.28 4.44 6.75
N ALA A 382 -20.27 5.40 5.83
CA ALA A 382 -19.35 6.53 5.83
C ALA A 382 -19.46 7.39 7.10
N GLU A 383 -20.67 7.63 7.59
CA GLU A 383 -20.87 8.38 8.84
C GLU A 383 -20.47 7.55 10.08
N CYS A 384 -20.69 6.23 10.10
CA CYS A 384 -20.15 5.36 11.16
C CYS A 384 -18.62 5.41 11.20
N LEU A 385 -17.96 5.27 10.04
CA LEU A 385 -16.50 5.34 9.94
C LEU A 385 -15.96 6.70 10.36
N ARG A 386 -16.64 7.79 9.99
CA ARG A 386 -16.29 9.15 10.40
C ARG A 386 -16.36 9.33 11.91
N GLU A 387 -17.42 8.86 12.55
CA GLU A 387 -17.56 8.93 14.01
C GLU A 387 -16.49 8.10 14.73
N LEU A 388 -16.13 6.93 14.19
CA LEU A 388 -15.03 6.10 14.68
C LEU A 388 -13.65 6.77 14.59
N ARG A 389 -13.47 7.80 13.75
CA ARG A 389 -12.22 8.60 13.72
C ARG A 389 -11.94 9.33 15.04
N LYS A 390 -12.95 9.52 15.89
CA LYS A 390 -12.80 10.14 17.22
C LYS A 390 -12.13 9.20 18.22
N GLN A 391 -12.06 7.90 17.90
CA GLN A 391 -11.48 6.86 18.74
C GLN A 391 -10.17 6.35 18.11
N SER A 392 -9.29 5.83 18.96
CA SER A 392 -8.00 5.26 18.57
C SER A 392 -7.83 3.91 19.26
N PHE A 393 -7.41 2.89 18.50
CA PHE A 393 -7.03 1.57 19.00
C PHE A 393 -5.51 1.32 18.82
N ALA A 394 -4.71 2.40 18.77
CA ALA A 394 -3.27 2.34 18.53
C ALA A 394 -2.47 1.63 19.63
N ASP A 395 -3.04 1.53 20.83
CA ASP A 395 -2.50 0.87 22.02
C ASP A 395 -2.91 -0.61 22.13
N ALA A 396 -3.81 -1.10 21.27
CA ALA A 396 -4.27 -2.50 21.26
C ALA A 396 -3.13 -3.53 21.16
N ILE A 397 -2.05 -3.15 20.47
CA ILE A 397 -0.84 -3.97 20.32
C ILE A 397 -0.20 -4.24 21.68
N ASP A 398 -0.08 -3.22 22.54
CA ASP A 398 0.75 -3.26 23.75
C ASP A 398 0.25 -4.28 24.78
N LYS A 399 -1.05 -4.60 24.73
CA LYS A 399 -1.65 -5.63 25.57
C LYS A 399 -1.07 -7.02 25.31
N TYR A 400 -0.73 -7.32 24.05
CA TYR A 400 -0.41 -8.69 23.61
C TYR A 400 0.99 -8.84 23.01
N TYR A 401 1.54 -7.78 22.41
CA TYR A 401 2.76 -7.82 21.62
C TYR A 401 3.66 -6.61 21.89
N LYS A 402 4.95 -6.77 21.57
CA LYS A 402 5.93 -5.68 21.50
C LYS A 402 6.52 -5.62 20.09
N LEU A 403 6.71 -4.43 19.53
CA LEU A 403 7.35 -4.29 18.22
C LEU A 403 8.87 -4.54 18.32
N GLY A 404 9.43 -5.13 17.26
CA GLY A 404 10.85 -5.42 17.13
C GLY A 404 11.73 -4.16 17.06
N ASN A 405 13.04 -4.35 17.24
CA ASN A 405 13.99 -3.24 17.42
C ASN A 405 14.34 -2.51 16.13
N ASN A 406 14.07 -3.08 14.95
CA ASN A 406 14.33 -2.44 13.65
C ASN A 406 13.23 -1.44 13.24
N LEU A 407 12.16 -1.30 14.03
CA LEU A 407 11.14 -0.29 13.78
C LEU A 407 11.53 1.03 14.44
N ASN A 408 11.75 2.08 13.64
CA ASN A 408 11.94 3.42 14.18
C ASN A 408 10.60 4.02 14.68
N GLN A 409 10.63 5.25 15.20
CA GLN A 409 9.42 5.89 15.73
C GLN A 409 8.33 6.10 14.65
N ARG A 410 8.70 6.44 13.42
CA ARG A 410 7.75 6.61 12.30
C ARG A 410 7.16 5.27 11.87
N ASP A 411 7.98 4.21 11.84
CA ASP A 411 7.55 2.84 11.59
C ASP A 411 6.53 2.38 12.64
N THR A 412 6.83 2.65 13.91
CA THR A 412 5.94 2.35 15.04
C THR A 412 4.60 3.08 14.91
N ILE A 413 4.61 4.38 14.58
CA ILE A 413 3.38 5.17 14.38
C ILE A 413 2.57 4.61 13.20
N ALA A 414 3.23 4.27 12.10
CA ALA A 414 2.60 3.70 10.92
C ALA A 414 1.92 2.36 11.18
N VAL A 415 2.63 1.45 11.85
CA VAL A 415 2.08 0.13 12.22
C VAL A 415 0.90 0.31 13.17
N ARG A 416 1.04 1.12 14.23
CA ARG A 416 -0.04 1.37 15.20
C ARG A 416 -1.28 1.98 14.57
N ARG A 417 -1.13 2.97 13.68
CA ARG A 417 -2.26 3.58 12.97
C ARG A 417 -2.93 2.60 12.00
N THR A 418 -2.16 1.73 11.36
CA THR A 418 -2.72 0.70 10.46
C THR A 418 -3.49 -0.36 11.25
N VAL A 419 -2.96 -0.83 12.38
CA VAL A 419 -3.68 -1.73 13.30
C VAL A 419 -4.94 -1.08 13.83
N SER A 420 -4.85 0.16 14.30
CA SER A 420 -6.01 0.93 14.78
C SER A 420 -7.10 1.05 13.72
N GLY A 421 -6.73 1.37 12.48
CA GLY A 421 -7.65 1.44 11.36
C GLY A 421 -8.35 0.11 11.07
N LEU A 422 -7.58 -0.99 10.99
CA LEU A 422 -8.13 -2.33 10.74
C LEU A 422 -9.04 -2.80 11.87
N LEU A 423 -8.64 -2.60 13.13
CA LEU A 423 -9.46 -2.94 14.29
C LEU A 423 -10.74 -2.09 14.35
N LYS A 424 -10.70 -0.81 13.99
CA LYS A 424 -11.92 0.02 13.90
C LYS A 424 -12.88 -0.46 12.81
N LEU A 425 -12.37 -1.04 11.72
CA LEU A 425 -13.21 -1.63 10.68
C LEU A 425 -13.81 -2.98 11.14
N LEU A 426 -12.96 -3.88 11.63
CA LEU A 426 -13.34 -5.26 11.94
C LEU A 426 -13.98 -5.44 13.32
N TYR A 427 -13.63 -4.60 14.28
CA TYR A 427 -14.03 -4.65 15.68
C TYR A 427 -14.38 -3.25 16.21
N PRO A 428 -15.32 -2.54 15.57
CA PRO A 428 -15.66 -1.16 15.91
C PRO A 428 -16.09 -0.97 17.38
N HIS A 429 -16.62 -2.02 18.01
CA HIS A 429 -17.03 -2.05 19.42
C HIS A 429 -15.85 -2.27 20.42
N GLY A 430 -14.63 -2.47 19.94
CA GLY A 430 -13.45 -2.66 20.79
C GLY A 430 -13.30 -4.05 21.42
N GLU A 431 -14.15 -5.02 21.08
CA GLU A 431 -14.06 -6.40 21.58
C GLU A 431 -13.27 -7.25 20.57
N TYR A 432 -11.95 -7.25 20.67
CA TYR A 432 -11.06 -8.04 19.83
C TYR A 432 -10.17 -8.98 20.66
N THR A 433 -9.87 -10.15 20.08
CA THR A 433 -9.02 -11.17 20.70
C THR A 433 -7.53 -10.91 20.43
N LYS A 434 -6.65 -11.65 21.09
CA LYS A 434 -5.21 -11.65 20.82
C LYS A 434 -4.92 -11.97 19.34
N ASP A 435 -5.57 -13.00 18.78
CA ASP A 435 -5.41 -13.41 17.39
C ASP A 435 -5.90 -12.36 16.39
N ALA A 436 -6.99 -11.65 16.70
CA ALA A 436 -7.48 -10.55 15.88
C ALA A 436 -6.45 -9.41 15.78
N VAL A 437 -5.84 -9.03 16.91
CA VAL A 437 -4.75 -8.04 16.95
C VAL A 437 -3.54 -8.55 16.17
N LYS A 438 -3.19 -9.84 16.30
CA LYS A 438 -2.09 -10.48 15.56
C LYS A 438 -2.27 -10.33 14.04
N ARG A 439 -3.44 -10.70 13.50
CA ARG A 439 -3.73 -10.60 12.05
C ARG A 439 -3.61 -9.17 11.54
N CYS A 440 -4.17 -8.20 12.29
CA CYS A 440 -4.05 -6.79 11.95
C CYS A 440 -2.60 -6.30 12.01
N LEU A 441 -1.83 -6.75 13.01
CA LEU A 441 -0.43 -6.40 13.21
C LEU A 441 0.47 -6.95 12.10
N GLU A 442 0.30 -8.21 11.71
CA GLU A 442 1.06 -8.83 10.63
C GLU A 442 0.83 -8.10 9.31
N TYR A 443 -0.43 -7.81 8.97
CA TYR A 443 -0.75 -7.02 7.78
C TYR A 443 -0.16 -5.61 7.85
N ALA A 444 -0.25 -4.93 9.00
CA ALA A 444 0.30 -3.60 9.22
C ALA A 444 1.83 -3.54 9.05
N LEU A 445 2.53 -4.54 9.59
CA LEU A 445 3.98 -4.69 9.43
C LEU A 445 4.35 -4.92 7.96
N GLU A 446 3.60 -5.77 7.25
CA GLU A 446 3.85 -6.06 5.83
C GLU A 446 3.76 -4.78 4.97
N VAL A 447 2.66 -4.04 5.08
CA VAL A 447 2.44 -2.84 4.24
C VAL A 447 3.37 -1.69 4.58
N ARG A 448 3.81 -1.56 5.85
CA ARG A 448 4.83 -0.56 6.23
C ARG A 448 6.24 -1.01 5.84
N ARG A 449 6.58 -2.30 5.99
CA ARG A 449 7.86 -2.85 5.51
C ARG A 449 8.02 -2.61 4.02
N ARG A 450 6.95 -2.78 3.21
CA ARG A 450 6.99 -2.49 1.78
C ARG A 450 7.46 -1.06 1.46
N VAL A 451 7.03 -0.06 2.26
CA VAL A 451 7.54 1.32 2.16
C VAL A 451 9.03 1.38 2.47
N LYS A 452 9.45 0.78 3.59
CA LYS A 452 10.84 0.79 4.05
C LYS A 452 11.80 0.09 3.11
N GLU A 453 11.38 -1.00 2.47
CA GLU A 453 12.16 -1.66 1.42
C GLU A 453 12.42 -0.74 0.23
N GLN A 454 11.47 0.14 -0.12
CA GLN A 454 11.70 1.12 -1.18
C GLN A 454 12.62 2.24 -0.73
N LEU A 455 12.49 2.69 0.53
CA LEU A 455 13.39 3.69 1.11
C LEU A 455 14.82 3.18 1.20
N LYS A 456 15.04 1.91 1.52
CA LYS A 456 16.35 1.24 1.48
C LYS A 456 16.96 1.29 0.07
N LYS A 457 16.16 1.11 -0.98
CA LYS A 457 16.64 1.21 -2.37
C LYS A 457 16.98 2.64 -2.79
N ILE A 458 16.24 3.63 -2.29
CA ILE A 458 16.42 5.05 -2.68
C ILE A 458 17.52 5.72 -1.84
N GLY A 459 17.46 5.56 -0.51
CA GLY A 459 18.35 6.22 0.46
C GLY A 459 19.51 5.34 0.95
N GLY A 460 19.61 4.08 0.53
CA GLY A 460 20.70 3.19 0.88
C GLY A 460 20.77 2.89 2.39
N MET A 461 21.95 3.10 2.96
CA MET A 461 22.28 2.74 4.35
C MET A 461 21.47 3.50 5.41
N GLU A 462 20.85 4.64 5.08
CA GLU A 462 19.97 5.36 6.03
C GLU A 462 18.75 4.51 6.43
N PHE A 463 18.31 3.58 5.58
CA PHE A 463 17.09 2.78 5.77
C PHE A 463 17.37 1.28 5.79
N TYR A 464 18.53 0.85 6.31
CA TYR A 464 18.92 -0.57 6.34
C TYR A 464 18.05 -1.44 7.27
N ASP A 465 17.47 -0.84 8.32
CA ASP A 465 16.56 -1.47 9.28
C ASP A 465 15.19 -1.80 8.65
N VAL A 466 15.12 -2.92 7.94
CA VAL A 466 13.91 -3.40 7.24
C VAL A 466 13.37 -4.73 7.77
N HIS A 467 14.09 -5.39 8.68
CA HIS A 467 13.69 -6.66 9.29
C HIS A 467 12.62 -6.45 10.36
N PHE A 468 11.40 -6.18 9.89
CA PHE A 468 10.27 -5.92 10.77
C PHE A 468 9.82 -7.19 11.49
N SER A 469 9.62 -7.08 12.80
CA SER A 469 9.20 -8.17 13.67
C SER A 469 8.28 -7.67 14.79
N TYR A 470 7.65 -8.63 15.47
CA TYR A 470 6.95 -8.42 16.72
C TYR A 470 7.23 -9.59 17.68
N ILE A 471 7.16 -9.32 18.97
CA ILE A 471 7.44 -10.26 20.05
C ILE A 471 6.14 -10.51 20.80
N ASP A 472 5.77 -11.77 20.99
CA ASP A 472 4.62 -12.15 21.81
C ASP A 472 4.94 -11.94 23.30
N ASN A 473 4.09 -11.21 24.03
CA ASN A 473 4.34 -10.89 25.43
C ASN A 473 4.27 -12.13 26.35
N GLU A 474 3.51 -13.16 25.95
CA GLU A 474 3.32 -14.39 26.72
C GLU A 474 4.44 -15.40 26.41
N THR A 475 4.69 -15.69 25.13
CA THR A 475 5.67 -16.72 24.73
C THR A 475 7.10 -16.19 24.64
N ARG A 476 7.27 -14.87 24.53
CA ARG A 476 8.55 -14.19 24.22
C ARG A 476 9.16 -14.57 22.87
N GLU A 477 8.39 -15.22 22.00
CA GLU A 477 8.83 -15.55 20.65
C GLU A 477 8.79 -14.30 19.76
N GLU A 478 9.85 -14.11 18.97
CA GLU A 478 9.94 -13.04 17.98
C GLU A 478 9.57 -13.57 16.58
N HIS A 479 8.56 -12.95 15.97
CA HIS A 479 8.05 -13.28 14.65
C HIS A 479 8.41 -12.20 13.65
N PHE A 480 9.07 -12.58 12.55
CA PHE A 480 9.46 -11.67 11.47
C PHE A 480 8.41 -11.67 10.35
N VAL A 481 8.09 -10.49 9.83
CA VAL A 481 7.11 -10.30 8.75
C VAL A 481 7.82 -9.88 7.48
N SER A 482 7.79 -10.73 6.44
CA SER A 482 8.39 -10.48 5.12
C SER A 482 7.40 -9.85 4.14
N VAL A 483 7.90 -9.40 2.99
CA VAL A 483 7.07 -8.93 1.86
C VAL A 483 7.30 -9.83 0.64
N PRO A 484 6.27 -10.27 -0.10
CA PRO A 484 6.43 -11.21 -1.22
C PRO A 484 7.35 -10.71 -2.34
N GLU A 485 7.42 -9.40 -2.54
CA GLU A 485 8.18 -8.74 -3.60
C GLU A 485 9.69 -8.79 -3.37
N GLN A 486 10.15 -9.21 -2.18
CA GLN A 486 11.55 -9.48 -1.93
C GLN A 486 12.06 -10.77 -2.61
N GLY A 487 11.18 -11.55 -3.25
CA GLY A 487 11.53 -12.87 -3.75
C GLY A 487 11.53 -13.86 -2.59
N GLY A 488 10.44 -14.64 -2.48
CA GLY A 488 10.34 -15.72 -1.52
C GLY A 488 11.23 -16.89 -1.92
N GLY A 489 12.16 -17.24 -1.04
CA GLY A 489 13.26 -18.17 -1.25
C GLY A 489 14.55 -17.37 -1.26
N GLY A 490 15.41 -17.55 -0.25
CA GLY A 490 16.72 -16.92 -0.25
C GLY A 490 17.38 -17.05 -1.63
N LEU A 491 18.15 -16.04 -2.04
CA LEU A 491 18.92 -16.08 -3.29
C LEU A 491 19.72 -17.39 -3.44
N ILE A 492 20.04 -18.02 -2.31
CA ILE A 492 20.61 -19.36 -2.18
C ILE A 492 19.47 -20.38 -1.95
N PRO A 493 19.23 -21.31 -2.91
CA PRO A 493 18.18 -22.32 -2.78
C PRO A 493 18.51 -23.35 -1.69
N ASP A 494 17.49 -23.94 -1.06
CA ASP A 494 17.63 -25.02 -0.06
C ASP A 494 17.84 -26.41 -0.70
N SER A 495 17.80 -26.50 -2.04
CA SER A 495 18.09 -27.72 -2.78
C SER A 495 19.58 -27.88 -3.06
N GLN A 496 20.09 -29.12 -3.03
CA GLN A 496 21.46 -29.43 -3.39
C GLN A 496 21.79 -28.91 -4.80
N MET A 497 22.85 -28.09 -4.89
CA MET A 497 23.29 -27.49 -6.14
C MET A 497 24.04 -28.51 -7.02
N LYS A 498 24.12 -28.22 -8.32
CA LYS A 498 24.93 -29.01 -9.25
C LYS A 498 26.43 -28.81 -8.97
N PRO A 499 27.27 -29.82 -9.26
CA PRO A 499 28.72 -29.64 -9.28
C PRO A 499 29.14 -28.44 -10.13
N GLY A 500 30.10 -27.66 -9.64
CA GLY A 500 30.55 -26.43 -10.29
C GLY A 500 29.73 -25.19 -9.95
N THR A 501 28.65 -25.32 -9.16
CA THR A 501 27.85 -24.18 -8.67
C THR A 501 28.18 -23.84 -7.22
N MET A 502 28.46 -22.57 -6.94
CA MET A 502 28.69 -22.08 -5.57
C MET A 502 28.35 -20.60 -5.39
N HIS A 503 28.23 -20.15 -4.14
CA HIS A 503 27.94 -18.77 -3.78
C HIS A 503 29.07 -18.13 -2.97
N THR A 504 29.34 -16.85 -3.22
CA THR A 504 30.28 -16.03 -2.45
C THR A 504 29.70 -14.63 -2.24
N VAL A 505 30.15 -13.96 -1.20
CA VAL A 505 29.84 -12.54 -0.95
C VAL A 505 31.11 -11.75 -1.17
N ALA A 506 31.03 -10.74 -2.03
CA ALA A 506 32.17 -9.90 -2.39
C ALA A 506 31.72 -8.45 -2.57
N GLN A 507 32.68 -7.52 -2.56
CA GLN A 507 32.39 -6.12 -2.81
C GLN A 507 32.28 -5.87 -4.32
N GLY A 508 31.18 -5.27 -4.76
CA GLY A 508 31.01 -4.84 -6.14
C GLY A 508 31.61 -3.46 -6.39
N LYS A 509 31.70 -3.05 -7.66
CA LYS A 509 32.19 -1.72 -8.09
C LYS A 509 31.52 -0.54 -7.37
N SER A 510 30.29 -0.70 -6.90
CA SER A 510 29.57 0.33 -6.12
C SER A 510 30.10 0.54 -4.70
N GLY A 511 31.04 -0.30 -4.22
CA GLY A 511 31.50 -0.33 -2.85
C GLY A 511 30.57 -1.09 -1.90
N MET A 512 29.43 -1.60 -2.39
CA MET A 512 28.49 -2.41 -1.62
C MET A 512 28.80 -3.89 -1.71
N LEU A 513 28.54 -4.64 -0.64
CA LEU A 513 28.61 -6.09 -0.62
C LEU A 513 27.42 -6.69 -1.38
N GLY A 514 27.71 -7.64 -2.26
CA GLY A 514 26.70 -8.40 -3.01
C GLY A 514 26.99 -9.89 -2.99
N LEU A 515 25.94 -10.68 -3.19
CA LEU A 515 26.02 -12.12 -3.39
C LEU A 515 26.26 -12.41 -4.88
N TYR A 516 27.21 -13.30 -5.13
CA TYR A 516 27.54 -13.78 -6.45
C TYR A 516 27.45 -15.29 -6.51
N ARG A 517 26.86 -15.80 -7.60
CA ARG A 517 26.80 -17.22 -7.91
C ARG A 517 27.71 -17.52 -9.08
N LEU A 518 28.63 -18.45 -8.88
CA LEU A 518 29.50 -18.97 -9.94
C LEU A 518 28.91 -20.29 -10.43
N GLU A 519 28.74 -20.43 -11.73
CA GLU A 519 28.26 -21.64 -12.39
C GLU A 519 29.31 -22.14 -13.38
N THR A 520 29.83 -23.34 -13.14
CA THR A 520 30.91 -23.92 -13.93
C THR A 520 30.43 -25.14 -14.70
N GLN A 521 30.65 -25.14 -16.01
CA GLN A 521 30.44 -26.29 -16.87
C GLN A 521 31.79 -26.81 -17.38
N VAL A 522 32.03 -28.11 -17.23
CA VAL A 522 33.25 -28.78 -17.68
C VAL A 522 32.91 -29.73 -18.82
N VAL A 523 33.63 -29.59 -19.93
CA VAL A 523 33.49 -30.46 -21.12
C VAL A 523 34.86 -30.99 -21.53
N SER A 524 34.93 -32.11 -22.22
CA SER A 524 36.19 -32.60 -22.80
C SER A 524 36.74 -31.60 -23.81
N GLY A 525 38.03 -31.25 -23.70
CA GLY A 525 38.62 -30.16 -24.46
C GLY A 525 40.14 -30.11 -24.31
N ASN A 526 40.73 -28.92 -24.52
CA ASN A 526 42.18 -28.70 -24.54
C ASN A 526 42.64 -27.69 -23.47
N GLY A 527 41.91 -27.58 -22.35
CA GLY A 527 42.31 -26.73 -21.23
C GLY A 527 41.90 -25.26 -21.36
N LYS A 528 40.90 -24.94 -22.19
CA LYS A 528 40.46 -23.56 -22.45
C LYS A 528 39.48 -23.07 -21.39
N LEU A 529 39.68 -21.84 -20.90
CA LEU A 529 38.72 -21.12 -20.05
C LEU A 529 37.86 -20.17 -20.89
N THR A 530 36.54 -20.22 -20.71
CA THR A 530 35.58 -19.25 -21.26
C THR A 530 34.80 -18.59 -20.13
N LEU A 531 34.70 -17.26 -20.14
CA LEU A 531 34.03 -16.47 -19.09
C LEU A 531 32.83 -15.72 -19.64
N SER A 532 31.74 -15.69 -18.86
CA SER A 532 30.50 -14.97 -19.19
C SER A 532 29.84 -14.40 -17.93
N GLY A 533 28.90 -13.46 -18.09
CA GLY A 533 28.18 -12.83 -16.96
C GLY A 533 28.79 -11.54 -16.39
N VAL A 534 30.00 -11.17 -16.82
CA VAL A 534 30.74 -9.98 -16.32
C VAL A 534 30.78 -8.81 -17.33
N GLY A 535 30.10 -8.95 -18.47
CA GLY A 535 30.10 -7.93 -19.55
C GLY A 535 31.50 -7.64 -20.14
N SER A 536 31.75 -6.39 -20.53
CA SER A 536 33.05 -5.90 -21.03
C SER A 536 34.01 -5.47 -19.91
N ALA A 537 33.57 -5.51 -18.64
CA ALA A 537 34.38 -5.09 -17.51
C ALA A 537 35.56 -6.05 -17.28
N GLN A 538 36.79 -5.54 -17.40
CA GLN A 538 38.00 -6.33 -17.18
C GLN A 538 38.20 -6.71 -15.71
N GLY A 539 37.82 -5.84 -14.77
CA GLY A 539 38.05 -6.02 -13.32
C GLY A 539 37.50 -7.33 -12.76
N GLY A 540 36.31 -7.77 -13.19
CA GLY A 540 35.75 -9.05 -12.71
C GLY A 540 36.18 -10.29 -13.48
N LYS A 541 36.94 -10.16 -14.56
CA LYS A 541 37.50 -11.31 -15.30
C LYS A 541 38.87 -11.73 -14.76
N GLU A 542 39.64 -10.77 -14.28
CA GLU A 542 41.01 -11.00 -13.85
C GLU A 542 41.13 -11.97 -12.65
N PRO A 543 40.32 -11.83 -11.57
CA PRO A 543 40.39 -12.73 -10.42
C PRO A 543 40.12 -14.20 -10.80
N ILE A 544 39.24 -14.42 -11.77
CA ILE A 544 38.89 -15.77 -12.25
C ILE A 544 40.00 -16.37 -13.12
N LYS A 545 40.72 -15.55 -13.91
CA LYS A 545 41.89 -16.04 -14.64
C LYS A 545 43.00 -16.46 -13.68
N ILE A 546 43.27 -15.64 -12.66
CA ILE A 546 44.23 -15.95 -11.60
C ILE A 546 43.84 -17.28 -10.92
N ALA A 547 42.55 -17.45 -10.61
CA ALA A 547 42.03 -18.68 -10.03
C ALA A 547 42.26 -19.90 -10.95
N PHE A 548 42.10 -19.72 -12.26
CA PHE A 548 42.27 -20.79 -13.25
C PHE A 548 43.75 -21.16 -13.45
N ASP A 549 44.66 -20.20 -13.40
CA ASP A 549 46.10 -20.48 -13.44
C ASP A 549 46.55 -21.21 -12.18
N TYR A 550 46.08 -20.78 -11.01
CA TYR A 550 46.31 -21.50 -9.76
C TYR A 550 45.74 -22.92 -9.81
N PHE A 551 44.52 -23.08 -10.35
CA PHE A 551 43.86 -24.37 -10.54
C PHE A 551 44.69 -25.33 -11.38
N LYS A 552 45.15 -24.91 -12.57
CA LYS A 552 45.99 -25.75 -13.44
C LYS A 552 47.27 -26.23 -12.75
N ALA A 553 47.88 -25.37 -11.92
CA ALA A 553 49.11 -25.68 -11.23
C ALA A 553 48.93 -26.57 -9.98
N ASN A 554 47.78 -26.51 -9.31
CA ASN A 554 47.61 -27.10 -7.98
C ASN A 554 46.53 -28.19 -7.86
N VAL A 555 45.71 -28.44 -8.88
CA VAL A 555 44.61 -29.42 -8.76
C VAL A 555 45.08 -30.85 -8.47
N SER A 556 46.32 -31.20 -8.84
CA SER A 556 46.94 -32.50 -8.51
C SER A 556 47.09 -32.74 -7.00
N ARG A 557 47.13 -31.67 -6.20
CA ARG A 557 47.15 -31.72 -4.73
C ARG A 557 45.78 -32.07 -4.14
N ILE A 558 44.70 -31.90 -4.90
CA ILE A 558 43.32 -32.23 -4.50
C ILE A 558 42.94 -33.61 -5.06
N SER A 559 43.30 -33.89 -6.31
CA SER A 559 43.10 -35.20 -6.93
C SER A 559 44.25 -35.52 -7.88
N GLY A 560 45.03 -36.55 -7.57
CA GLY A 560 46.18 -36.96 -8.37
C GLY A 560 45.84 -37.43 -9.79
N SER A 561 44.57 -37.75 -10.07
CA SER A 561 44.08 -38.13 -11.39
C SER A 561 43.50 -36.96 -12.19
N ALA A 562 43.36 -35.77 -11.60
CA ALA A 562 42.80 -34.60 -12.26
C ALA A 562 43.75 -34.05 -13.33
N LYS A 563 43.28 -34.00 -14.58
CA LYS A 563 44.01 -33.45 -15.71
C LYS A 563 43.28 -32.22 -16.26
N PRO A 564 43.53 -31.01 -15.74
CA PRO A 564 42.81 -29.82 -16.15
C PRO A 564 43.03 -29.46 -17.63
N GLY A 565 44.12 -29.94 -18.24
CA GLY A 565 44.40 -29.76 -19.68
C GLY A 565 43.50 -30.56 -20.62
N ASP A 566 42.82 -31.60 -20.14
CA ASP A 566 41.95 -32.45 -20.96
C ASP A 566 40.50 -31.92 -21.02
N HIS A 567 40.25 -30.76 -20.40
CA HIS A 567 38.91 -30.21 -20.24
C HIS A 567 38.84 -28.72 -20.57
N ASP A 568 37.83 -28.32 -21.34
CA ASP A 568 37.46 -26.93 -21.46
C ASP A 568 36.45 -26.58 -20.35
N ILE A 569 36.64 -25.42 -19.73
CA ILE A 569 35.83 -24.94 -18.61
C ILE A 569 35.14 -23.64 -19.03
N HIS A 570 33.82 -23.62 -18.90
CA HIS A 570 33.03 -22.41 -19.03
C HIS A 570 32.51 -22.00 -17.66
N LEU A 571 32.90 -20.81 -17.20
CA LEU A 571 32.39 -20.22 -15.97
C LEU A 571 31.48 -19.02 -16.28
N HIS A 572 30.28 -19.05 -15.70
CA HIS A 572 29.31 -17.97 -15.74
C HIS A 572 29.15 -17.37 -14.34
N ILE A 573 29.28 -16.04 -14.24
CA ILE A 573 29.08 -15.32 -12.98
C ILE A 573 27.72 -14.65 -13.03
N VAL A 574 26.87 -14.97 -12.05
CA VAL A 574 25.58 -14.31 -11.84
C VAL A 574 25.73 -13.43 -10.61
N GLU A 575 25.49 -12.14 -10.79
CA GLU A 575 25.41 -11.18 -9.69
C GLU A 575 23.95 -11.07 -9.24
N LEU A 576 23.70 -11.19 -7.94
CA LEU A 576 22.34 -11.38 -7.39
C LEU A 576 21.80 -10.15 -6.65
N ASN A 577 22.61 -9.12 -6.39
CA ASN A 577 22.24 -7.92 -5.62
C ASN A 577 22.41 -6.59 -6.38
N ASN A 578 22.70 -6.60 -7.68
CA ASN A 578 23.05 -5.48 -8.55
C ASN A 578 24.19 -4.57 -8.04
N THR A 579 25.19 -5.10 -7.32
CA THR A 579 26.31 -4.30 -6.78
C THR A 579 27.43 -4.00 -7.80
N GLY A 580 27.39 -4.65 -8.97
CA GLY A 580 28.37 -4.52 -10.04
C GLY A 580 29.42 -5.64 -10.05
N PRO A 581 30.37 -5.64 -11.01
CA PRO A 581 31.43 -6.64 -11.05
C PRO A 581 32.33 -6.50 -9.81
N SER A 582 32.78 -7.64 -9.27
CA SER A 582 33.70 -7.68 -8.14
C SER A 582 35.12 -7.98 -8.61
N GLU A 583 36.10 -7.43 -7.90
CA GLU A 583 37.53 -7.69 -8.11
C GLU A 583 38.08 -8.76 -7.14
N THR A 584 37.24 -9.33 -6.27
CA THR A 584 37.64 -10.28 -5.23
C THR A 584 36.88 -11.60 -5.32
N MET A 585 37.38 -12.52 -6.16
CA MET A 585 36.72 -13.82 -6.45
C MET A 585 37.70 -14.96 -6.77
N THR A 586 38.99 -14.80 -6.48
CA THR A 586 39.99 -15.79 -6.87
C THR A 586 39.80 -17.11 -6.13
N LEU A 587 39.53 -17.09 -4.82
CA LEU A 587 39.25 -18.32 -4.08
C LEU A 587 37.94 -19.00 -4.52
N ALA A 588 36.86 -18.23 -4.67
CA ALA A 588 35.57 -18.72 -5.13
C ALA A 588 35.69 -19.39 -6.52
N GLY A 589 36.41 -18.75 -7.44
CA GLY A 589 36.70 -19.32 -8.76
C GLY A 589 37.43 -20.67 -8.66
N PHE A 590 38.43 -20.77 -7.79
CA PHE A 590 39.19 -22.01 -7.60
C PHE A 590 38.33 -23.16 -7.06
N VAL A 591 37.48 -22.89 -6.07
CA VAL A 591 36.54 -23.87 -5.53
C VAL A 591 35.52 -24.31 -6.59
N ALA A 592 34.98 -23.36 -7.36
CA ALA A 592 34.09 -23.65 -8.49
C ALA A 592 34.73 -24.57 -9.53
N PHE A 593 35.98 -24.31 -9.93
CA PHE A 593 36.71 -25.16 -10.89
C PHE A 593 36.94 -26.57 -10.36
N CYS A 594 37.35 -26.70 -9.09
CA CYS A 594 37.55 -28.02 -8.47
C CYS A 594 36.24 -28.79 -8.34
N SER A 595 35.17 -28.12 -7.91
CA SER A 595 33.82 -28.71 -7.82
C SER A 595 33.35 -29.22 -9.18
N GLY A 596 33.50 -28.41 -10.24
CA GLY A 596 33.13 -28.78 -11.60
C GLY A 596 33.93 -29.96 -12.15
N LEU A 597 35.27 -29.93 -12.03
CA LEU A 597 36.14 -30.98 -12.56
C LEU A 597 35.95 -32.32 -11.84
N LEU A 598 35.77 -32.29 -10.51
CA LEU A 598 35.59 -33.50 -9.70
C LEU A 598 34.17 -34.06 -9.76
N GLY A 599 33.22 -33.32 -10.35
CA GLY A 599 31.81 -33.71 -10.37
C GLY A 599 31.19 -33.76 -8.96
N LYS A 600 31.75 -33.04 -7.99
CA LYS A 600 31.28 -32.99 -6.60
C LYS A 600 30.65 -31.64 -6.29
N ALA A 601 29.42 -31.64 -5.79
CA ALA A 601 28.73 -30.42 -5.38
C ALA A 601 29.35 -29.83 -4.10
N VAL A 602 29.37 -28.50 -4.01
CA VAL A 602 29.64 -27.79 -2.75
C VAL A 602 28.50 -28.07 -1.76
N GLN A 603 28.81 -28.06 -0.47
CA GLN A 603 27.82 -28.29 0.58
C GLN A 603 26.60 -27.36 0.46
N ASN A 604 25.42 -27.89 0.82
CA ASN A 604 24.16 -27.17 0.65
C ASN A 604 24.13 -25.86 1.45
N GLN A 605 23.57 -24.81 0.84
CA GLN A 605 23.45 -23.47 1.41
C GLN A 605 24.76 -22.89 1.98
N MET A 606 25.89 -23.26 1.38
CA MET A 606 27.22 -22.75 1.75
C MET A 606 27.59 -21.49 0.98
N VAL A 607 28.13 -20.52 1.71
CA VAL A 607 28.83 -19.35 1.16
C VAL A 607 30.31 -19.48 1.49
N VAL A 608 31.16 -19.39 0.46
CA VAL A 608 32.63 -19.39 0.62
C VAL A 608 33.11 -17.94 0.67
N LEU A 609 33.84 -17.59 1.72
CA LEU A 609 34.33 -16.23 1.98
C LEU A 609 35.85 -16.18 1.95
N GLY A 610 36.39 -14.99 1.69
CA GLY A 610 37.81 -14.72 1.58
C GLY A 610 38.31 -14.82 0.15
N ASP A 611 39.56 -14.42 -0.05
CA ASP A 611 40.18 -14.42 -1.37
C ASP A 611 41.60 -15.00 -1.33
N MET A 612 42.25 -15.13 -2.48
CA MET A 612 43.63 -15.63 -2.53
C MET A 612 44.49 -14.93 -3.60
N SER A 613 45.79 -14.86 -3.34
CA SER A 613 46.78 -14.43 -4.34
C SER A 613 47.08 -15.53 -5.36
N LEU A 614 47.74 -15.19 -6.47
CA LEU A 614 48.25 -16.17 -7.44
C LEU A 614 49.20 -17.21 -6.82
N GLY A 615 49.89 -16.86 -5.72
CA GLY A 615 50.76 -17.78 -4.97
C GLY A 615 50.02 -18.68 -3.99
N GLY A 616 48.70 -18.50 -3.82
CA GLY A 616 47.87 -19.26 -2.87
C GLY A 616 47.89 -18.72 -1.44
N SER A 617 48.35 -17.48 -1.23
CA SER A 617 48.24 -16.81 0.07
C SER A 617 46.80 -16.34 0.29
N ILE A 618 46.24 -16.63 1.45
CA ILE A 618 44.86 -16.27 1.80
C ILE A 618 44.75 -14.80 2.19
N VAL A 619 43.75 -14.13 1.64
CA VAL A 619 43.35 -12.75 1.95
C VAL A 619 42.13 -12.80 2.89
N PRO A 620 42.17 -12.10 4.04
CA PRO A 620 41.06 -12.10 4.99
C PRO A 620 39.81 -11.43 4.40
N VAL A 621 38.65 -11.78 4.96
CA VAL A 621 37.35 -11.18 4.64
C VAL A 621 37.30 -9.75 5.16
N GLU A 622 37.00 -8.80 4.28
CA GLU A 622 36.70 -7.42 4.69
C GLU A 622 35.29 -7.33 5.29
N SER A 623 35.13 -6.52 6.35
CA SER A 623 33.85 -6.26 7.00
C SER A 623 33.06 -7.52 7.35
N LEU A 624 33.69 -8.48 8.06
CA LEU A 624 33.14 -9.81 8.33
C LEU A 624 31.67 -9.80 8.80
N ALA A 625 31.31 -8.93 9.75
CA ALA A 625 29.92 -8.81 10.24
C ALA A 625 28.91 -8.49 9.13
N GLN A 626 29.25 -7.55 8.23
CA GLN A 626 28.39 -7.16 7.11
C GLN A 626 28.30 -8.28 6.06
N THR A 627 29.42 -8.94 5.79
CA THR A 627 29.50 -10.08 4.87
C THR A 627 28.63 -11.24 5.34
N LEU A 628 28.66 -11.55 6.64
CA LEU A 628 27.79 -12.56 7.24
C LEU A 628 26.32 -12.17 7.22
N GLN A 629 26.01 -10.88 7.40
CA GLN A 629 24.62 -10.40 7.30
C GLN A 629 24.06 -10.63 5.88
N VAL A 630 24.82 -10.27 4.84
CA VAL A 630 24.42 -10.50 3.44
C VAL A 630 24.23 -11.99 3.14
N ALA A 631 25.14 -12.84 3.64
CA ALA A 631 25.00 -14.28 3.51
C ALA A 631 23.72 -14.80 4.18
N PHE A 632 23.41 -14.34 5.40
CA PHE A 632 22.20 -14.72 6.12
C PHE A 632 20.94 -14.30 5.37
N ASP A 633 20.86 -13.03 4.97
CA ASP A 633 19.71 -12.47 4.26
C ASP A 633 19.48 -13.16 2.89
N SER A 634 20.54 -13.72 2.32
CA SER A 634 20.51 -14.50 1.08
C SER A 634 20.11 -15.97 1.26
N GLY A 635 19.90 -16.44 2.49
CA GLY A 635 19.48 -17.82 2.79
C GLY A 635 20.63 -18.80 3.05
N ALA A 636 21.84 -18.32 3.34
CA ALA A 636 22.94 -19.20 3.71
C ALA A 636 22.74 -19.79 5.11
N LYS A 637 23.05 -21.08 5.27
CA LYS A 637 23.11 -21.77 6.57
C LYS A 637 24.52 -22.24 6.92
N ARG A 638 25.43 -22.27 5.94
CA ARG A 638 26.84 -22.66 6.13
C ARG A 638 27.76 -21.57 5.63
N ILE A 639 28.85 -21.32 6.36
CA ILE A 639 29.87 -20.34 5.98
C ILE A 639 31.25 -20.96 6.07
N LEU A 640 32.07 -20.72 5.05
CA LEU A 640 33.47 -21.13 5.02
C LEU A 640 34.36 -19.88 5.11
N ILE A 641 35.08 -19.73 6.21
CA ILE A 641 35.82 -18.50 6.58
C ILE A 641 37.34 -18.80 6.61
N PRO A 642 38.20 -17.88 6.15
CA PRO A 642 39.64 -18.05 6.31
C PRO A 642 40.07 -17.96 7.78
N MET A 643 41.05 -18.76 8.18
CA MET A 643 41.66 -18.68 9.52
C MET A 643 42.22 -17.29 9.83
N SER A 644 42.63 -16.52 8.82
CA SER A 644 43.11 -15.14 8.98
C SER A 644 42.01 -14.15 9.42
N SER A 645 40.73 -14.48 9.25
CA SER A 645 39.59 -13.65 9.69
C SER A 645 39.03 -14.03 11.06
N VAL A 646 39.63 -15.00 11.76
CA VAL A 646 39.19 -15.41 13.10
C VAL A 646 39.27 -14.25 14.11
N GLY A 647 40.25 -13.35 13.95
CA GLY A 647 40.40 -12.16 14.79
C GLY A 647 39.21 -11.18 14.70
N ASP A 648 38.45 -11.22 13.60
CA ASP A 648 37.31 -10.33 13.35
C ASP A 648 35.98 -10.91 13.84
N ILE A 649 35.93 -12.18 14.26
CA ILE A 649 34.70 -12.82 14.77
C ILE A 649 34.05 -12.03 15.92
N PRO A 650 34.79 -11.46 16.89
CA PRO A 650 34.20 -10.64 17.95
C PRO A 650 33.44 -9.40 17.44
N SER A 651 33.66 -8.96 16.19
CA SER A 651 32.89 -7.87 15.57
C SER A 651 31.49 -8.28 15.13
N VAL A 652 31.21 -9.59 15.05
CA VAL A 652 29.95 -10.15 14.58
C VAL A 652 28.99 -10.29 15.77
N PRO A 653 27.73 -9.84 15.66
CA PRO A 653 26.72 -10.11 16.68
C PRO A 653 26.56 -11.62 16.93
N GLY A 654 26.58 -12.03 18.19
CA GLY A 654 26.52 -13.45 18.56
C GLY A 654 25.28 -14.18 18.02
N GLU A 655 24.14 -13.48 17.98
CA GLU A 655 22.90 -14.01 17.41
C GLU A 655 23.01 -14.31 15.91
N LEU A 656 23.74 -13.47 15.15
CA LEU A 656 23.97 -13.68 13.72
C LEU A 656 24.93 -14.85 13.49
N PHE A 657 26.03 -14.89 14.25
CA PHE A 657 27.03 -15.95 14.13
C PHE A 657 26.43 -17.33 14.45
N ALA A 658 25.53 -17.40 15.44
CA ALA A 658 24.84 -18.64 15.83
C ALA A 658 23.90 -19.21 14.75
N LYS A 659 23.52 -18.44 13.71
CA LYS A 659 22.65 -18.91 12.62
C LYS A 659 23.38 -19.78 11.60
N PHE A 660 24.70 -19.84 11.67
CA PHE A 660 25.54 -20.54 10.70
C PHE A 660 26.24 -21.76 11.29
N GLN A 661 26.34 -22.81 10.48
CA GLN A 661 27.39 -23.80 10.65
C GLN A 661 28.68 -23.28 9.99
N THR A 662 29.67 -22.97 10.83
CA THR A 662 30.93 -22.34 10.40
C THR A 662 32.04 -23.36 10.26
N SER A 663 32.74 -23.31 9.12
CA SER A 663 33.99 -24.03 8.87
C SER A 663 35.12 -23.03 8.61
N PHE A 664 36.34 -23.38 9.02
CA PHE A 664 37.52 -22.53 8.82
C PHE A 664 38.52 -23.19 7.90
N TYR A 665 39.22 -22.45 7.04
CA TYR A 665 40.30 -23.00 6.20
C TYR A 665 41.63 -22.26 6.36
N SER A 666 42.75 -22.97 6.24
CA SER A 666 44.11 -22.41 6.35
C SER A 666 44.72 -22.02 5.01
N ASP A 667 44.37 -22.73 3.94
CA ASP A 667 44.91 -22.54 2.59
C ASP A 667 43.87 -22.90 1.52
N PRO A 668 44.11 -22.58 0.23
CA PRO A 668 43.12 -22.82 -0.82
C PRO A 668 42.74 -24.29 -1.00
N VAL A 669 43.68 -25.23 -0.81
CA VAL A 669 43.42 -26.67 -0.99
C VAL A 669 42.51 -27.16 0.13
N ASP A 670 42.79 -26.77 1.37
CA ASP A 670 41.94 -27.03 2.53
C ASP A 670 40.53 -26.43 2.36
N ALA A 671 40.42 -25.23 1.76
CA ALA A 671 39.13 -24.63 1.43
C ALA A 671 38.29 -25.51 0.48
N VAL A 672 38.92 -26.16 -0.51
CA VAL A 672 38.22 -27.07 -1.43
C VAL A 672 37.71 -28.32 -0.71
N PHE A 673 38.55 -28.97 0.10
CA PHE A 673 38.14 -30.16 0.86
C PHE A 673 36.94 -29.86 1.77
N LYS A 674 37.02 -28.75 2.51
CA LYS A 674 35.94 -28.27 3.38
C LYS A 674 34.70 -27.87 2.59
N ALA A 675 34.83 -27.19 1.46
CA ALA A 675 33.68 -26.81 0.63
C ALA A 675 32.95 -28.02 0.04
N LEU A 676 33.68 -29.09 -0.32
CA LEU A 676 33.11 -30.32 -0.88
C LEU A 676 32.64 -31.32 0.19
N GLY A 677 32.96 -31.09 1.47
CA GLY A 677 32.59 -31.99 2.56
C GLY A 677 33.34 -33.33 2.51
N VAL A 678 34.61 -33.30 2.12
CA VAL A 678 35.49 -34.46 2.04
C VAL A 678 36.67 -34.22 2.98
N ASP A 679 36.93 -35.17 3.88
CA ASP A 679 38.10 -35.14 4.79
C ASP A 679 39.39 -35.58 4.08
#